data_AF-A0A218UJG1-F1
#
_entry.id   AF-A0A218UJG1-F1
#
_cell.length_a   1.000
_cell.length_b   1.000
_cell.length_c   1.000
_cell.angle_alpha   90.00
_cell.angle_beta   90.00
_cell.angle_gamma   90.00
#
_symmetry.space_group_name_H-M   'P 1'
#
loop_
_entity.id
_entity.type
_entity.pdbx_description
1 polymer ?
#
loop_
_entity_poly.entity_id
_entity_poly.type
_entity_poly.pdbx_seq_one_letter_code
_entity_poly.pdbx_strand_id
1 'polypeptide(L)'
;MGEARRQRRLLLMVVCVALLLDNMLYMVIVPIIPDYIAAMRGGGGTAGPSAPAGGNGSGGGNRSLLPARYPPSSGSNEDVQIGVLFASKAMLQLLVNPLSGTLIDRVGYEAPLLAGLAVLFLSTATFAFAENYATLFAARSLQGLGSAFADTAGIALIADRYAEEPARSRALGTALACISFGSLAAPPFGGVLYEFAGKRVPFLVLACVCLLDGLLLLVLAPPGGTGARANMPVGTPIHRLMIDPYIAVVAGALATCNIPLAFLEPTIANWMKDSMGASEWEVGLTWLPAFFPHVLGVYVTVQLAAAYPHLQWFYGALGMAIIGASSCLVPACRNFGQVIIPLCGICFGIALVDTALLPTLAFLVDVRHVSVYGSVYAIADISYCVAYALGPIVAGQIVHTMGFAQLNLGMGLANVLYAPVLLFLKNVCQMKPSHSERNILLEEGPKGLYDTIKMEERKGMGKSLQPAGEMDENGMGSYHRDLKGVSEEDSSDYDYTKDTKRNAGMPDLEKDMQKNEKDTCSKDEREVPKLPVPPLQQTLHMYLQCMKHLVPEEQFKKTKAIVEKFGIAGGLGESLQQMLEERSEKTINWVFNYWLDDMYLNNRLALPVNSSPAITFAPQHFKDINDQLRFAANLISGVQDYKALLDTHALPTDFSRGQLSGHPLCMKQYYGLFSSYRLPGLTKDTLVAQKSNVMPEPEHIIVACNNQFFVLDVVINFRRLSEGDLFTQLQKIAKMAENEEEMLPPIGLLTTDGRTEWAEARMTLMKDSTNRDSLDMIERCICLVCLDSPSGVELNNTNMAFQMLHGGGYHKNGANRWYDKPMQFVVGRDGLCGTVCEHSPFDGIVMVQCAEYLLRHMAVENLDFIAYKFEHYGKEFIKKQKISPDAYIQVALQLAFYRCHRRLVPTYESASLRRFDEGRVENIRSATSEAFAFVKAMAGDKAAVSDSEKMQKFKDAIAAQTNYSVLAVTGMAIDNHLLGLREVAREHFKELPEIFTDETYLTSNRFILSTSQVPTTMEMFCCYGPVVPNGYGACYNPQPEHLLFCISSFKECKETSSNLLAKAVEESLLVMRDLCNKCSSITAKPPAKQDATTQLQSDHQR
;
A
#
# COMPACT_ATOMS: atom_id res chain seq x y z
N MET A 1 16.65 -2.37 -22.96
CA MET A 1 17.28 -2.76 -21.67
C MET A 1 18.80 -2.58 -21.53
N GLY A 2 19.65 -3.12 -22.43
CA GLY A 2 21.08 -3.37 -22.15
C GLY A 2 21.94 -2.19 -21.68
N GLU A 3 21.67 -0.97 -22.13
CA GLU A 3 22.44 0.23 -21.78
C GLU A 3 22.27 0.65 -20.30
N ALA A 4 21.07 0.54 -19.74
CA ALA A 4 20.85 0.76 -18.31
C ALA A 4 21.57 -0.29 -17.44
N ARG A 5 21.63 -1.54 -17.91
CA ARG A 5 22.40 -2.62 -17.26
C ARG A 5 23.91 -2.38 -17.36
N ARG A 6 24.40 -1.74 -18.44
CA ARG A 6 25.78 -1.26 -18.59
C ARG A 6 26.06 -0.10 -17.64
N GLN A 7 25.18 0.91 -17.55
CA GLN A 7 25.33 2.06 -16.66
C GLN A 7 25.37 1.65 -15.18
N ARG A 8 24.46 0.77 -14.72
CA ARG A 8 24.50 0.23 -13.34
C ARG A 8 25.84 -0.47 -13.04
N ARG A 9 26.36 -1.30 -13.96
CA ARG A 9 27.66 -1.97 -13.81
C ARG A 9 28.85 -0.99 -13.81
N LEU A 10 28.79 0.09 -14.60
CA LEU A 10 29.83 1.12 -14.61
C LEU A 10 29.79 1.99 -13.34
N LEU A 11 28.61 2.30 -12.80
CA LEU A 11 28.47 2.98 -11.51
C LEU A 11 28.95 2.09 -10.35
N LEU A 12 28.66 0.79 -10.37
CA LEU A 12 29.24 -0.16 -9.41
C LEU A 12 30.76 -0.21 -9.52
N MET A 13 31.31 -0.21 -10.75
CA MET A 13 32.76 -0.16 -10.96
C MET A 13 33.37 1.12 -10.39
N VAL A 14 32.76 2.29 -10.60
CA VAL A 14 33.20 3.57 -10.00
C VAL A 14 33.21 3.48 -8.48
N VAL A 15 32.12 3.06 -7.85
CA VAL A 15 32.08 2.94 -6.37
C VAL A 15 33.11 1.92 -5.85
N CYS A 16 33.28 0.78 -6.53
CA CYS A 16 34.32 -0.19 -6.19
C CYS A 16 35.74 0.40 -6.31
N VAL A 17 36.00 1.26 -7.31
CA VAL A 17 37.30 1.94 -7.48
C VAL A 17 37.49 3.03 -6.43
N ALA A 18 36.47 3.84 -6.13
CA ALA A 18 36.52 4.86 -5.06
C ALA A 18 36.84 4.23 -3.70
N LEU A 19 36.10 3.20 -3.30
CA LEU A 19 36.31 2.47 -2.03
C LEU A 19 37.67 1.76 -1.98
N LEU A 20 38.10 1.17 -3.10
CA LEU A 20 39.43 0.58 -3.24
C LEU A 20 40.52 1.63 -3.04
N LEU A 21 40.39 2.79 -3.70
CA LEU A 21 41.36 3.87 -3.64
C LEU A 21 41.48 4.46 -2.24
N ASP A 22 40.39 4.67 -1.53
CA ASP A 22 40.43 5.23 -0.18
C ASP A 22 41.15 4.29 0.81
N ASN A 23 40.86 2.99 0.74
CA ASN A 23 41.49 1.97 1.57
C ASN A 23 42.96 1.73 1.17
N MET A 24 43.27 1.78 -0.13
CA MET A 24 44.66 1.82 -0.58
C MET A 24 45.39 3.06 -0.07
N LEU A 25 44.77 4.23 -0.16
CA LEU A 25 45.32 5.48 0.35
C LEU A 25 45.48 5.46 1.86
N TYR A 26 44.69 4.70 2.62
CA TYR A 26 44.92 4.51 4.05
C TYR A 26 46.22 3.71 4.28
N MET A 27 46.31 2.50 3.75
CA MET A 27 47.36 1.53 4.10
C MET A 27 48.70 1.70 3.36
N VAL A 28 48.75 2.38 2.21
CA VAL A 28 49.97 2.54 1.39
C VAL A 28 51.14 3.23 2.12
N ILE A 29 50.87 3.95 3.22
CA ILE A 29 51.91 4.64 4.01
C ILE A 29 52.64 3.76 5.02
N VAL A 30 52.15 2.57 5.35
CA VAL A 30 52.74 1.68 6.38
C VAL A 30 54.26 1.47 6.16
N PRO A 31 54.74 1.06 4.97
CA PRO A 31 56.17 0.90 4.69
C PRO A 31 56.87 2.18 4.16
N ILE A 32 56.24 3.36 4.27
CA ILE A 32 56.76 4.62 3.68
C ILE A 32 57.00 5.69 4.75
N ILE A 33 56.07 5.88 5.68
CA ILE A 33 56.07 7.05 6.56
C ILE A 33 57.19 7.11 7.61
N PRO A 34 57.64 6.00 8.25
CA PRO A 34 58.76 6.04 9.19
C PRO A 34 60.03 6.59 8.53
N ASP A 35 60.44 6.00 7.40
CA ASP A 35 61.60 6.44 6.61
C ASP A 35 61.40 7.86 6.04
N TYR A 36 60.18 8.23 5.62
CA TYR A 36 59.92 9.57 5.07
C TYR A 36 60.05 10.68 6.13
N ILE A 37 59.61 10.43 7.38
CA ILE A 37 59.79 11.36 8.49
C ILE A 37 61.28 11.47 8.88
N ALA A 38 62.00 10.35 8.95
CA ALA A 38 63.44 10.34 9.19
C ALA A 38 64.21 11.14 8.12
N ALA A 39 63.88 10.93 6.83
CA ALA A 39 64.52 11.61 5.70
C ALA A 39 64.32 13.14 5.73
N MET A 40 63.16 13.64 6.18
CA MET A 40 62.92 15.09 6.32
C MET A 40 63.74 15.72 7.44
N ARG A 41 64.07 14.99 8.52
CA ARG A 41 65.01 15.46 9.56
C ARG A 41 66.46 15.38 9.10
N GLY A 42 66.83 14.34 8.35
CA GLY A 42 68.19 14.14 7.85
C GLY A 42 68.70 15.21 6.87
N GLY A 43 67.81 15.93 6.19
CA GLY A 43 68.17 17.00 5.25
C GLY A 43 68.79 18.27 5.86
N GLY A 44 68.79 18.40 7.20
CA GLY A 44 69.21 19.61 7.92
C GLY A 44 70.72 19.74 8.20
N GLY A 45 71.61 19.28 7.32
CA GLY A 45 73.06 19.26 7.59
C GLY A 45 73.95 19.51 6.37
N THR A 46 74.76 20.57 6.41
CA THR A 46 75.76 20.88 5.37
C THR A 46 77.04 20.05 5.55
N ALA A 47 77.47 19.33 4.51
CA ALA A 47 78.80 18.72 4.43
C ALA A 47 79.39 18.82 3.01
N GLY A 48 80.70 19.00 2.92
CA GLY A 48 81.45 19.19 1.66
C GLY A 48 81.89 17.89 0.96
N PRO A 49 82.63 17.99 -0.16
CA PRO A 49 82.83 16.86 -1.08
C PRO A 49 84.06 15.96 -0.76
N SER A 50 83.91 14.69 -1.17
CA SER A 50 84.94 13.76 -1.68
C SER A 50 86.21 13.43 -0.87
N ALA A 51 86.37 12.16 -0.48
CA ALA A 51 87.57 11.33 -0.73
C ALA A 51 87.32 9.83 -0.38
N PRO A 52 88.03 8.83 -0.94
CA PRO A 52 87.69 7.41 -0.78
C PRO A 52 88.77 6.48 -0.17
N ALA A 53 88.33 5.26 0.17
CA ALA A 53 89.05 3.97 0.17
C ALA A 53 90.07 3.59 1.28
N GLY A 54 90.04 2.29 1.65
CA GLY A 54 91.20 1.51 2.14
C GLY A 54 91.14 0.99 3.59
N GLY A 55 91.49 -0.29 3.79
CA GLY A 55 91.84 -0.83 5.12
C GLY A 55 91.50 -2.31 5.37
N ASN A 56 92.50 -3.20 5.32
CA ASN A 56 92.37 -4.59 5.82
C ASN A 56 92.61 -4.66 7.34
N GLY A 57 92.03 -5.65 8.03
CA GLY A 57 92.37 -5.99 9.43
C GLY A 57 91.80 -7.34 9.86
N SER A 58 92.62 -8.19 10.48
CA SER A 58 92.29 -9.60 10.77
C SER A 58 92.51 -10.01 12.22
N GLY A 59 91.61 -10.86 12.75
CA GLY A 59 91.68 -11.48 14.08
C GLY A 59 90.54 -11.01 15.01
N GLY A 60 90.05 -11.81 15.96
CA GLY A 60 90.42 -13.18 16.32
C GLY A 60 90.40 -13.40 17.84
N GLY A 61 89.39 -14.09 18.36
CA GLY A 61 89.21 -14.28 19.81
C GLY A 61 87.75 -14.62 20.16
N ASN A 62 87.49 -15.24 21.31
CA ASN A 62 86.21 -15.91 21.59
C ASN A 62 85.70 -15.62 23.02
N ARG A 63 84.36 -15.49 23.18
CA ARG A 63 83.59 -15.31 24.44
C ARG A 63 83.84 -13.97 25.18
N SER A 64 82.83 -13.32 25.77
CA SER A 64 81.79 -13.87 26.67
C SER A 64 80.45 -13.13 26.62
N LEU A 65 79.44 -13.62 27.37
CA LEU A 65 78.06 -13.10 27.33
C LEU A 65 77.86 -11.81 28.15
N LEU A 66 77.64 -10.69 27.48
CA LEU A 66 76.82 -9.57 27.98
C LEU A 66 76.10 -8.92 26.78
N PRO A 67 74.75 -8.77 26.78
CA PRO A 67 74.10 -7.84 25.87
C PRO A 67 74.46 -6.42 26.33
N ALA A 68 75.17 -5.68 25.48
CA ALA A 68 75.55 -4.30 25.79
C ALA A 68 74.30 -3.42 25.92
N ARG A 69 74.20 -2.65 27.01
CA ARG A 69 73.22 -1.55 27.11
C ARG A 69 73.57 -0.50 26.06
N TYR A 70 72.80 -0.45 24.98
CA TYR A 70 72.73 0.75 24.15
C TYR A 70 72.12 1.90 24.97
N PRO A 71 72.56 3.15 24.76
CA PRO A 71 71.93 4.32 25.38
C PRO A 71 70.56 4.60 24.74
N PRO A 72 69.63 5.26 25.46
CA PRO A 72 68.31 5.59 24.92
C PRO A 72 68.42 6.71 23.86
N SER A 73 68.38 6.34 22.58
CA SER A 73 68.49 7.27 21.45
C SER A 73 67.12 7.71 20.92
N SER A 74 66.71 8.93 21.29
CA SER A 74 65.92 9.91 20.51
C SER A 74 64.58 9.55 19.82
N GLY A 75 64.13 8.30 19.75
CA GLY A 75 62.91 7.90 19.03
C GLY A 75 61.57 8.32 19.68
N SER A 76 61.59 8.80 20.94
CA SER A 76 60.40 9.00 21.79
C SER A 76 59.36 10.02 21.31
N ASN A 77 59.58 10.68 20.18
CA ASN A 77 58.68 11.65 19.57
C ASN A 77 58.31 11.26 18.12
N GLU A 78 58.84 10.15 17.60
CA GLU A 78 58.66 9.71 16.22
C GLU A 78 57.50 8.71 16.11
N ASP A 79 57.43 7.68 16.96
CA ASP A 79 56.24 6.80 17.06
C ASP A 79 54.94 7.58 17.31
N VAL A 80 55.02 8.64 18.12
CA VAL A 80 53.87 9.51 18.44
C VAL A 80 53.49 10.40 17.25
N GLN A 81 54.45 10.91 16.49
CA GLN A 81 54.19 11.68 15.26
C GLN A 81 53.65 10.78 14.14
N ILE A 82 54.12 9.54 14.04
CA ILE A 82 53.56 8.52 13.15
C ILE A 82 52.11 8.22 13.55
N GLY A 83 51.85 7.84 14.82
CA GLY A 83 50.50 7.53 15.30
C GLY A 83 49.50 8.66 15.10
N VAL A 84 49.87 9.91 15.40
CA VAL A 84 49.03 11.09 15.16
C VAL A 84 48.78 11.33 13.66
N LEU A 85 49.78 11.12 12.80
CA LEU A 85 49.61 11.29 11.35
C LEU A 85 48.69 10.21 10.74
N PHE A 86 48.78 8.96 11.18
CA PHE A 86 47.87 7.89 10.78
C PHE A 86 46.43 8.16 11.23
N ALA A 87 46.23 8.51 12.51
CA ALA A 87 44.92 8.83 13.06
C ALA A 87 44.26 10.06 12.42
N SER A 88 45.04 11.02 11.90
CA SER A 88 44.52 12.30 11.39
C SER A 88 43.49 12.18 10.24
N LYS A 89 43.55 11.10 9.43
CA LYS A 89 42.51 10.78 8.45
C LYS A 89 41.19 10.41 9.14
N ALA A 90 41.23 9.35 9.95
CA ALA A 90 40.06 8.81 10.64
C ALA A 90 39.44 9.80 11.63
N MET A 91 40.24 10.67 12.26
CA MET A 91 39.75 11.75 13.13
C MET A 91 38.88 12.78 12.39
N LEU A 92 39.25 13.19 11.17
CA LEU A 92 38.41 14.12 10.40
C LEU A 92 37.21 13.40 9.78
N GLN A 93 37.38 12.16 9.32
CA GLN A 93 36.29 11.32 8.82
C GLN A 93 35.20 11.13 9.90
N LEU A 94 35.58 10.74 11.11
CA LEU A 94 34.69 10.61 12.28
C LEU A 94 33.89 11.90 12.60
N LEU A 95 34.53 13.07 12.43
CA LEU A 95 33.89 14.37 12.67
C LEU A 95 32.95 14.79 11.52
N VAL A 96 33.24 14.39 10.29
CA VAL A 96 32.47 14.74 9.09
C VAL A 96 31.31 13.78 8.85
N ASN A 97 31.42 12.48 9.18
CA ASN A 97 30.41 11.46 8.89
C ASN A 97 28.97 11.80 9.36
N PRO A 98 28.74 12.37 10.57
CA PRO A 98 27.40 12.82 10.96
C PRO A 98 26.83 13.93 10.08
N LEU A 99 27.69 14.75 9.47
CA LEU A 99 27.31 15.79 8.52
C LEU A 99 27.15 15.23 7.10
N SER A 100 28.03 14.32 6.67
CA SER A 100 28.01 13.78 5.30
C SER A 100 26.72 13.06 4.99
N GLY A 101 26.23 12.19 5.89
CA GLY A 101 24.90 11.57 5.77
C GLY A 101 23.79 12.61 5.55
N THR A 102 23.69 13.62 6.42
CA THR A 102 22.65 14.66 6.30
C THR A 102 22.77 15.56 5.07
N LEU A 103 23.96 15.63 4.45
CA LEU A 103 24.17 16.36 3.19
C LEU A 103 23.82 15.49 1.98
N ILE A 104 24.20 14.20 2.01
CA ILE A 104 23.86 13.20 1.00
C ILE A 104 22.34 13.04 0.91
N ASP A 105 21.64 12.97 2.04
CA ASP A 105 20.18 12.88 2.12
C ASP A 105 19.46 14.12 1.53
N ARG A 106 20.17 15.26 1.39
CA ARG A 106 19.64 16.53 0.84
C ARG A 106 20.06 16.81 -0.61
N VAL A 107 21.25 16.37 -1.01
CA VAL A 107 21.87 16.70 -2.31
C VAL A 107 21.84 15.50 -3.28
N GLY A 108 21.53 14.30 -2.77
CA GLY A 108 21.67 13.03 -3.48
C GLY A 108 23.10 12.49 -3.42
N TYR A 109 23.32 11.29 -3.92
CA TYR A 109 24.58 10.56 -3.77
C TYR A 109 25.71 11.02 -4.73
N GLU A 110 25.35 11.41 -5.95
CA GLU A 110 26.30 11.57 -7.06
C GLU A 110 27.21 12.81 -6.92
N ALA A 111 26.68 13.94 -6.44
CA ALA A 111 27.46 15.16 -6.26
C ALA A 111 28.40 15.11 -5.02
N PRO A 112 28.00 14.58 -3.84
CA PRO A 112 28.91 14.33 -2.73
C PRO A 112 30.00 13.29 -3.07
N LEU A 113 29.68 12.21 -3.79
CA LEU A 113 30.68 11.23 -4.25
C LEU A 113 31.74 11.89 -5.13
N LEU A 114 31.32 12.73 -6.09
CA LEU A 114 32.24 13.51 -6.93
C LEU A 114 33.08 14.51 -6.12
N ALA A 115 32.48 15.18 -5.13
CA ALA A 115 33.21 16.08 -4.24
C ALA A 115 34.25 15.34 -3.39
N GLY A 116 33.90 14.15 -2.87
CA GLY A 116 34.81 13.26 -2.15
C GLY A 116 36.01 12.85 -3.00
N LEU A 117 35.77 12.36 -4.23
CA LEU A 117 36.82 12.01 -5.19
C LEU A 117 37.71 13.21 -5.56
N ALA A 118 37.13 14.41 -5.75
CA ALA A 118 37.92 15.62 -6.02
C ALA A 118 38.82 16.00 -4.84
N VAL A 119 38.34 15.87 -3.61
CA VAL A 119 39.13 16.11 -2.39
C VAL A 119 40.20 15.03 -2.21
N LEU A 120 39.90 13.74 -2.42
CA LEU A 120 40.87 12.63 -2.39
C LEU A 120 42.00 12.82 -3.42
N PHE A 121 41.66 13.25 -4.64
CA PHE A 121 42.65 13.58 -5.68
C PHE A 121 43.58 14.71 -5.24
N LEU A 122 43.03 15.87 -4.87
CA LEU A 122 43.81 17.07 -4.53
C LEU A 122 44.68 16.86 -3.29
N SER A 123 44.15 16.19 -2.27
CA SER A 123 44.89 15.88 -1.03
C SER A 123 45.99 14.85 -1.26
N THR A 124 45.76 13.80 -2.07
CA THR A 124 46.78 12.81 -2.42
C THR A 124 47.90 13.40 -3.28
N ALA A 125 47.55 14.24 -4.27
CA ALA A 125 48.55 14.99 -5.04
C ALA A 125 49.38 15.92 -4.12
N THR A 126 48.74 16.58 -3.16
CA THR A 126 49.43 17.40 -2.15
C THR A 126 50.38 16.55 -1.28
N PHE A 127 49.95 15.35 -0.86
CA PHE A 127 50.76 14.43 -0.06
C PHE A 127 52.04 13.98 -0.80
N ALA A 128 51.94 13.74 -2.12
CA ALA A 128 53.09 13.38 -2.97
C ALA A 128 54.18 14.47 -3.04
N PHE A 129 53.82 15.74 -2.84
CA PHE A 129 54.74 16.89 -2.88
C PHE A 129 54.96 17.55 -1.52
N ALA A 130 54.43 17.00 -0.43
CA ALA A 130 54.55 17.57 0.91
C ALA A 130 55.97 17.43 1.49
N GLU A 131 56.72 18.53 1.59
CA GLU A 131 58.12 18.54 2.05
C GLU A 131 58.28 18.84 3.55
N ASN A 132 57.18 18.86 4.31
CA ASN A 132 57.17 19.05 5.76
C ASN A 132 55.97 18.34 6.43
N TYR A 133 56.08 18.08 7.73
CA TYR A 133 55.07 17.37 8.52
C TYR A 133 53.70 18.07 8.56
N ALA A 134 53.64 19.40 8.59
CA ALA A 134 52.37 20.12 8.63
C ALA A 134 51.58 19.99 7.32
N THR A 135 52.26 19.99 6.17
CA THR A 135 51.62 19.73 4.87
C THR A 135 51.19 18.26 4.74
N LEU A 136 51.95 17.30 5.27
CA LEU A 136 51.53 15.89 5.33
C LEU A 136 50.29 15.70 6.21
N PHE A 137 50.26 16.31 7.40
CA PHE A 137 49.12 16.25 8.32
C PHE A 137 47.87 16.90 7.71
N ALA A 138 48.01 18.08 7.11
CA ALA A 138 46.91 18.75 6.43
C ALA A 138 46.35 17.92 5.26
N ALA A 139 47.23 17.34 4.43
CA ALA A 139 46.84 16.46 3.34
C ALA A 139 46.15 15.16 3.84
N ARG A 140 46.64 14.55 4.92
CA ARG A 140 46.01 13.36 5.53
C ARG A 140 44.65 13.64 6.15
N SER A 141 44.52 14.77 6.83
CA SER A 141 43.22 15.24 7.34
C SER A 141 42.26 15.44 6.17
N LEU A 142 42.68 16.16 5.11
CA LEU A 142 41.87 16.38 3.92
C LEU A 142 41.49 15.09 3.19
N GLN A 143 42.31 14.04 3.20
CA GLN A 143 41.91 12.74 2.68
C GLN A 143 40.66 12.21 3.42
N GLY A 144 40.64 12.24 4.76
CA GLY A 144 39.49 11.81 5.55
C GLY A 144 38.20 12.61 5.33
N LEU A 145 38.30 13.90 4.97
CA LEU A 145 37.17 14.69 4.48
C LEU A 145 36.65 14.17 3.13
N GLY A 146 37.54 13.72 2.25
CA GLY A 146 37.18 13.09 0.97
C GLY A 146 36.52 11.72 1.17
N SER A 147 37.11 10.87 2.02
CA SER A 147 36.60 9.54 2.41
C SER A 147 35.17 9.62 2.96
N ALA A 148 34.92 10.50 3.94
CA ALA A 148 33.61 10.70 4.56
C ALA A 148 32.45 10.92 3.57
N PHE A 149 32.75 11.56 2.43
CA PHE A 149 31.79 11.74 1.34
C PHE A 149 31.84 10.62 0.30
N ALA A 150 33.01 10.12 -0.07
CA ALA A 150 33.16 9.06 -1.07
C ALA A 150 32.56 7.73 -0.59
N ASP A 151 32.88 7.31 0.63
CA ASP A 151 32.49 6.01 1.18
C ASP A 151 30.98 5.99 1.49
N THR A 152 30.51 6.99 2.25
CA THR A 152 29.09 7.13 2.62
C THR A 152 28.20 7.28 1.39
N ALA A 153 28.58 8.12 0.41
CA ALA A 153 27.76 8.32 -0.79
C ALA A 153 27.87 7.14 -1.77
N GLY A 154 29.04 6.50 -1.88
CA GLY A 154 29.26 5.35 -2.74
C GLY A 154 28.44 4.13 -2.31
N ILE A 155 28.52 3.75 -1.04
CA ILE A 155 27.76 2.60 -0.51
C ILE A 155 26.24 2.88 -0.57
N ALA A 156 25.81 4.11 -0.26
CA ALA A 156 24.42 4.51 -0.41
C ALA A 156 23.94 4.53 -1.87
N LEU A 157 24.80 4.91 -2.82
CA LEU A 157 24.50 4.82 -4.26
C LEU A 157 24.35 3.37 -4.73
N ILE A 158 25.13 2.42 -4.21
CA ILE A 158 24.90 0.99 -4.47
C ILE A 158 23.52 0.57 -3.95
N ALA A 159 23.16 0.96 -2.72
CA ALA A 159 21.87 0.63 -2.13
C ALA A 159 20.66 1.25 -2.89
N ASP A 160 20.77 2.49 -3.38
CA ASP A 160 19.74 3.16 -4.21
C ASP A 160 19.61 2.52 -5.61
N ARG A 161 20.73 2.08 -6.21
CA ARG A 161 20.75 1.58 -7.60
C ARG A 161 20.50 0.07 -7.73
N TYR A 162 20.64 -0.69 -6.65
CA TYR A 162 20.39 -2.14 -6.57
C TYR A 162 19.32 -2.43 -5.49
N ALA A 163 18.03 -2.39 -5.88
CA ALA A 163 16.93 -2.62 -4.95
C ALA A 163 16.76 -4.10 -4.54
N GLU A 164 16.73 -5.02 -5.51
CA GLU A 164 16.53 -6.48 -5.30
C GLU A 164 17.51 -7.04 -4.25
N GLU A 165 17.01 -7.65 -3.16
CA GLU A 165 17.84 -8.21 -2.07
C GLU A 165 19.06 -9.01 -2.56
N PRO A 166 18.90 -10.06 -3.40
CA PRO A 166 20.04 -10.86 -3.85
C PRO A 166 20.96 -10.11 -4.82
N ALA A 167 20.52 -9.04 -5.50
CA ALA A 167 21.41 -8.23 -6.33
C ALA A 167 22.18 -7.21 -5.49
N ARG A 168 21.51 -6.58 -4.52
CA ARG A 168 22.05 -5.64 -3.53
C ARG A 168 23.14 -6.29 -2.69
N SER A 169 22.87 -7.46 -2.12
CA SER A 169 23.82 -8.25 -1.32
C SER A 169 25.08 -8.62 -2.13
N ARG A 170 24.93 -9.05 -3.40
CA ARG A 170 26.08 -9.32 -4.28
C ARG A 170 26.88 -8.05 -4.64
N ALA A 171 26.21 -6.93 -4.90
CA ALA A 171 26.89 -5.67 -5.21
C ALA A 171 27.66 -5.13 -3.99
N LEU A 172 27.03 -5.14 -2.81
CA LEU A 172 27.64 -4.74 -1.55
C LEU A 172 28.81 -5.66 -1.16
N GLY A 173 28.66 -6.98 -1.29
CA GLY A 173 29.75 -7.94 -1.07
C GLY A 173 30.93 -7.74 -2.04
N THR A 174 30.67 -7.29 -3.27
CA THR A 174 31.73 -6.91 -4.24
C THR A 174 32.44 -5.63 -3.80
N ALA A 175 31.71 -4.64 -3.29
CA ALA A 175 32.27 -3.40 -2.75
C ALA A 175 33.11 -3.65 -1.48
N LEU A 176 32.62 -4.45 -0.55
CA LEU A 176 33.36 -4.89 0.65
C LEU A 176 34.64 -5.66 0.28
N ALA A 177 34.59 -6.54 -0.73
CA ALA A 177 35.79 -7.20 -1.23
C ALA A 177 36.83 -6.22 -1.83
N CYS A 178 36.38 -5.09 -2.41
CA CYS A 178 37.28 -4.04 -2.89
C CYS A 178 37.90 -3.21 -1.76
N ILE A 179 37.15 -2.93 -0.68
CA ILE A 179 37.66 -2.32 0.56
C ILE A 179 38.80 -3.19 1.12
N SER A 180 38.54 -4.47 1.36
CA SER A 180 39.53 -5.39 1.96
C SER A 180 40.71 -5.68 1.04
N PHE A 181 40.51 -5.74 -0.28
CA PHE A 181 41.60 -5.82 -1.25
C PHE A 181 42.46 -4.55 -1.21
N GLY A 182 41.84 -3.37 -1.10
CA GLY A 182 42.55 -2.10 -0.98
C GLY A 182 43.47 -2.08 0.22
N SER A 183 42.94 -2.37 1.41
CA SER A 183 43.72 -2.35 2.65
C SER A 183 44.87 -3.36 2.66
N LEU A 184 44.70 -4.56 2.09
CA LEU A 184 45.71 -5.63 2.14
C LEU A 184 46.69 -5.62 0.96
N ALA A 185 46.33 -5.04 -0.19
CA ALA A 185 47.22 -4.87 -1.33
C ALA A 185 48.06 -3.58 -1.27
N ALA A 186 47.67 -2.58 -0.47
CA ALA A 186 48.38 -1.31 -0.40
C ALA A 186 49.77 -1.35 0.26
N PRO A 187 50.02 -2.09 1.36
CA PRO A 187 51.37 -2.19 1.91
C PRO A 187 52.36 -2.85 0.93
N PRO A 188 52.03 -3.97 0.24
CA PRO A 188 52.85 -4.48 -0.87
C PRO A 188 53.05 -3.47 -2.00
N PHE A 189 51.97 -2.83 -2.49
CA PHE A 189 52.02 -1.83 -3.56
C PHE A 189 52.90 -0.63 -3.20
N GLY A 190 52.75 -0.12 -1.97
CA GLY A 190 53.49 1.01 -1.42
C GLY A 190 54.98 0.68 -1.27
N GLY A 191 55.32 -0.43 -0.61
CA GLY A 191 56.71 -0.84 -0.41
C GLY A 191 57.46 -1.05 -1.72
N VAL A 192 56.87 -1.82 -2.66
CA VAL A 192 57.51 -2.11 -3.95
C VAL A 192 57.68 -0.84 -4.80
N LEU A 193 56.66 0.03 -4.91
CA LEU A 193 56.79 1.27 -5.69
C LEU A 193 57.69 2.30 -4.98
N TYR A 194 57.77 2.29 -3.66
CA TYR A 194 58.71 3.11 -2.89
C TYR A 194 60.16 2.69 -3.14
N GLU A 195 60.46 1.39 -3.06
CA GLU A 195 61.81 0.84 -3.25
C GLU A 195 62.32 1.00 -4.68
N PHE A 196 61.50 0.69 -5.69
CA PHE A 196 61.93 0.70 -7.10
C PHE A 196 61.71 2.01 -7.86
N ALA A 197 60.75 2.86 -7.43
CA ALA A 197 60.39 4.10 -8.15
C ALA A 197 60.40 5.36 -7.27
N GLY A 198 60.61 5.24 -5.96
CA GLY A 198 60.84 6.35 -5.05
C GLY A 198 59.58 7.05 -4.52
N LYS A 199 59.77 7.78 -3.42
CA LYS A 199 58.72 8.28 -2.50
C LYS A 199 57.51 9.01 -3.07
N ARG A 200 57.59 9.58 -4.29
CA ARG A 200 56.48 10.31 -4.92
C ARG A 200 55.56 9.42 -5.76
N VAL A 201 56.06 8.30 -6.28
CA VAL A 201 55.35 7.51 -7.30
C VAL A 201 54.10 6.79 -6.79
N PRO A 202 54.08 6.13 -5.61
CA PRO A 202 52.86 5.47 -5.12
C PRO A 202 51.64 6.41 -5.05
N PHE A 203 51.85 7.62 -4.55
CA PHE A 203 50.81 8.64 -4.38
C PHE A 203 50.37 9.25 -5.72
N LEU A 204 51.32 9.49 -6.64
CA LEU A 204 50.98 10.00 -7.99
C LEU A 204 50.16 8.98 -8.79
N VAL A 205 50.46 7.68 -8.67
CA VAL A 205 49.66 6.63 -9.32
C VAL A 205 48.23 6.60 -8.76
N LEU A 206 48.08 6.58 -7.43
CA LEU A 206 46.75 6.58 -6.79
C LEU A 206 45.96 7.87 -7.12
N ALA A 207 46.61 9.04 -7.15
CA ALA A 207 45.98 10.29 -7.59
C ALA A 207 45.51 10.22 -9.05
N CYS A 208 46.29 9.64 -9.97
CA CYS A 208 45.88 9.48 -11.36
C CYS A 208 44.66 8.57 -11.52
N VAL A 209 44.59 7.46 -10.77
CA VAL A 209 43.42 6.56 -10.80
C VAL A 209 42.19 7.26 -10.20
N CYS A 210 42.35 8.00 -9.10
CA CYS A 210 41.28 8.81 -8.50
C CYS A 210 40.73 9.88 -9.44
N LEU A 211 41.60 10.55 -10.23
CA LEU A 211 41.18 11.52 -11.24
C LEU A 211 40.42 10.86 -12.39
N LEU A 212 40.87 9.70 -12.86
CA LEU A 212 40.18 8.93 -13.91
C LEU A 212 38.80 8.46 -13.45
N ASP A 213 38.66 8.05 -12.19
CA ASP A 213 37.39 7.61 -11.61
C ASP A 213 36.38 8.76 -11.45
N GLY A 214 36.84 9.92 -10.95
CA GLY A 214 36.02 11.15 -10.90
C GLY A 214 35.58 11.65 -12.29
N LEU A 215 36.44 11.52 -13.30
CA LEU A 215 36.09 11.80 -14.70
C LEU A 215 35.09 10.78 -15.27
N LEU A 216 35.22 9.50 -14.92
CA LEU A 216 34.25 8.46 -15.32
C LEU A 216 32.88 8.70 -14.68
N LEU A 217 32.83 9.10 -13.42
CA LEU A 217 31.60 9.50 -12.73
C LEU A 217 30.92 10.70 -13.42
N LEU A 218 31.69 11.74 -13.76
CA LEU A 218 31.19 12.92 -14.50
C LEU A 218 30.56 12.56 -15.85
N VAL A 219 31.11 11.57 -16.56
CA VAL A 219 30.58 11.08 -17.84
C VAL A 219 29.32 10.22 -17.66
N LEU A 220 29.18 9.52 -16.54
CA LEU A 220 28.05 8.64 -16.24
C LEU A 220 26.85 9.35 -15.57
N ALA A 221 27.11 10.46 -14.88
CA ALA A 221 26.14 11.27 -14.13
C ALA A 221 26.55 12.76 -14.12
N PRO A 222 26.22 13.54 -15.17
CA PRO A 222 26.62 14.95 -15.27
C PRO A 222 25.88 15.82 -14.23
N PRO A 223 26.58 16.74 -13.53
CA PRO A 223 25.99 17.59 -12.49
C PRO A 223 25.06 18.64 -13.11
N GLY A 224 23.75 18.42 -12.97
CA GLY A 224 22.72 19.30 -13.52
C GLY A 224 21.29 18.73 -13.56
N GLY A 225 21.11 17.42 -13.27
CA GLY A 225 19.81 16.75 -13.23
C GLY A 225 18.89 17.10 -12.05
N THR A 226 18.82 18.36 -11.63
CA THR A 226 18.12 18.84 -10.41
C THR A 226 16.59 18.91 -10.53
N GLY A 227 15.96 17.97 -11.23
CA GLY A 227 14.52 17.99 -11.55
C GLY A 227 13.59 17.15 -10.68
N ALA A 228 14.09 16.18 -9.90
CA ALA A 228 13.24 15.06 -9.42
C ALA A 228 13.41 14.59 -7.96
N ARG A 229 14.26 15.21 -7.13
CA ARG A 229 14.65 14.64 -5.80
C ARG A 229 14.48 15.56 -4.59
N ALA A 230 13.69 16.64 -4.68
CA ALA A 230 13.32 17.50 -3.54
C ALA A 230 12.34 16.83 -2.53
N ASN A 231 12.12 15.52 -2.61
CA ASN A 231 10.99 14.81 -2.01
C ASN A 231 11.39 13.46 -1.37
N MET A 232 12.67 13.23 -1.05
CA MET A 232 13.06 12.11 -0.18
C MET A 232 12.62 12.35 1.27
N PRO A 233 12.20 11.31 2.01
CA PRO A 233 11.84 11.45 3.42
C PRO A 233 13.10 11.78 4.25
N VAL A 234 12.94 12.65 5.25
CA VAL A 234 14.01 12.92 6.22
C VAL A 234 14.14 11.69 7.13
N GLY A 235 15.23 10.94 6.98
CA GLY A 235 15.51 9.75 7.78
C GLY A 235 15.64 10.07 9.28
N THR A 236 15.51 9.05 10.12
CA THR A 236 15.72 9.21 11.57
C THR A 236 17.16 9.69 11.82
N PRO A 237 17.38 10.86 12.46
CA PRO A 237 18.71 11.46 12.54
C PRO A 237 19.67 10.58 13.35
N ILE A 238 20.91 10.45 12.87
CA ILE A 238 21.92 9.50 13.37
C ILE A 238 22.06 9.47 14.89
N HIS A 239 21.94 10.61 15.59
CA HIS A 239 22.01 10.66 17.05
C HIS A 239 20.92 9.83 17.75
N ARG A 240 19.73 9.62 17.16
CA ARG A 240 18.69 8.74 17.70
C ARG A 240 18.98 7.27 17.41
N LEU A 241 19.54 6.96 16.24
CA LEU A 241 19.95 5.60 15.87
C LEU A 241 21.06 5.10 16.81
N MET A 242 22.06 5.93 17.10
CA MET A 242 23.16 5.64 18.02
C MET A 242 22.75 5.49 19.50
N ILE A 243 21.53 5.87 19.87
CA ILE A 243 20.97 5.70 21.22
C ILE A 243 20.22 4.37 21.35
N ASP A 244 19.87 3.70 20.25
CA ASP A 244 19.20 2.40 20.31
C ASP A 244 20.18 1.31 20.79
N PRO A 245 19.84 0.54 21.84
CA PRO A 245 20.78 -0.40 22.46
C PRO A 245 21.22 -1.54 21.52
N TYR A 246 20.39 -1.95 20.57
CA TYR A 246 20.74 -3.04 19.64
C TYR A 246 21.69 -2.53 18.54
N ILE A 247 21.43 -1.33 18.02
CA ILE A 247 22.32 -0.63 17.08
C ILE A 247 23.66 -0.35 17.75
N ALA A 248 23.66 0.11 19.00
CA ALA A 248 24.88 0.39 19.76
C ALA A 248 25.73 -0.86 20.04
N VAL A 249 25.13 -2.04 20.28
CA VAL A 249 25.86 -3.32 20.42
C VAL A 249 26.50 -3.74 19.10
N VAL A 250 25.80 -3.60 17.97
CA VAL A 250 26.39 -3.90 16.65
C VAL A 250 27.51 -2.91 16.31
N ALA A 251 27.28 -1.61 16.48
CA ALA A 251 28.27 -0.56 16.25
C ALA A 251 29.53 -0.76 17.14
N GLY A 252 29.35 -1.12 18.41
CA GLY A 252 30.46 -1.40 19.33
C GLY A 252 31.24 -2.67 18.95
N ALA A 253 30.58 -3.69 18.40
CA ALA A 253 31.25 -4.89 17.90
C ALA A 253 32.11 -4.59 16.65
N LEU A 254 31.56 -3.85 15.67
CA LEU A 254 32.27 -3.42 14.46
C LEU A 254 33.51 -2.56 14.77
N ALA A 255 33.43 -1.72 15.80
CA ALA A 255 34.59 -0.99 16.31
C ALA A 255 35.62 -1.93 16.98
N THR A 256 35.15 -2.86 17.84
CA THR A 256 36.03 -3.72 18.65
C THR A 256 36.77 -4.78 17.83
N CYS A 257 36.17 -5.31 16.76
CA CYS A 257 36.85 -6.26 15.86
C CYS A 257 37.98 -5.61 15.06
N ASN A 258 37.88 -4.32 14.73
CA ASN A 258 38.88 -3.58 13.96
C ASN A 258 40.03 -3.01 14.83
N ILE A 259 39.87 -2.94 16.16
CA ILE A 259 40.92 -2.48 17.10
C ILE A 259 42.27 -3.20 16.85
N PRO A 260 42.37 -4.54 16.77
CA PRO A 260 43.64 -5.23 16.52
C PRO A 260 44.34 -4.84 15.21
N LEU A 261 43.59 -4.52 14.16
CA LEU A 261 44.16 -4.08 12.88
C LEU A 261 44.74 -2.66 13.02
N ALA A 262 43.91 -1.72 13.48
CA ALA A 262 44.28 -0.32 13.74
C ALA A 262 45.45 -0.14 14.73
N PHE A 263 45.64 -1.10 15.65
CA PHE A 263 46.73 -1.11 16.62
C PHE A 263 48.02 -1.74 16.06
N LEU A 264 47.90 -2.75 15.18
CA LEU A 264 49.06 -3.40 14.56
C LEU A 264 49.68 -2.53 13.47
N GLU A 265 48.90 -1.81 12.66
CA GLU A 265 49.37 -0.97 11.55
C GLU A 265 50.64 -0.13 11.85
N PRO A 266 50.66 0.78 12.84
CA PRO A 266 51.84 1.61 13.11
C PRO A 266 52.88 0.90 13.99
N THR A 267 52.58 -0.26 14.57
CA THR A 267 53.46 -0.93 15.56
C THR A 267 54.19 -2.15 15.01
N ILE A 268 53.58 -2.87 14.05
CA ILE A 268 54.13 -4.13 13.52
C ILE A 268 55.36 -3.88 12.63
N ALA A 269 55.40 -2.78 11.88
CA ALA A 269 56.54 -2.41 11.04
C ALA A 269 57.81 -2.21 11.88
N ASN A 270 57.74 -1.33 12.89
CA ASN A 270 58.85 -1.09 13.82
C ASN A 270 59.21 -2.37 14.59
N TRP A 271 58.22 -3.13 15.08
CA TRP A 271 58.47 -4.39 15.78
C TRP A 271 59.16 -5.45 14.90
N MET A 272 58.81 -5.58 13.63
CA MET A 272 59.47 -6.49 12.68
C MET A 272 60.88 -6.02 12.30
N LYS A 273 61.08 -4.70 12.13
CA LYS A 273 62.40 -4.09 11.86
C LYS A 273 63.35 -4.34 13.04
N ASP A 274 62.89 -4.10 14.27
CA ASP A 274 63.69 -4.27 15.50
C ASP A 274 63.88 -5.74 15.93
N SER A 275 62.84 -6.58 15.82
CA SER A 275 62.84 -7.95 16.37
C SER A 275 63.25 -9.02 15.36
N MET A 276 63.14 -8.74 14.06
CA MET A 276 63.38 -9.71 12.97
C MET A 276 64.32 -9.19 11.87
N GLY A 277 64.65 -7.89 11.85
CA GLY A 277 65.51 -7.29 10.82
C GLY A 277 64.84 -7.20 9.44
N ALA A 278 63.50 -7.18 9.39
CA ALA A 278 62.74 -7.19 8.13
C ALA A 278 62.94 -5.93 7.30
N SER A 279 62.96 -6.09 5.97
CA SER A 279 62.98 -5.02 4.99
C SER A 279 61.57 -4.51 4.63
N GLU A 280 61.47 -3.32 4.04
CA GLU A 280 60.17 -2.65 3.80
C GLU A 280 59.22 -3.45 2.88
N TRP A 281 59.75 -4.20 1.91
CA TRP A 281 58.93 -5.09 1.08
C TRP A 281 58.50 -6.36 1.82
N GLU A 282 59.27 -6.85 2.81
CA GLU A 282 58.85 -7.97 3.67
C GLU A 282 57.75 -7.55 4.65
N VAL A 283 57.89 -6.35 5.25
CA VAL A 283 56.84 -5.71 6.06
C VAL A 283 55.56 -5.52 5.24
N GLY A 284 55.67 -5.03 4.01
CA GLY A 284 54.55 -4.91 3.08
C GLY A 284 53.93 -6.26 2.72
N LEU A 285 54.75 -7.24 2.30
CA LEU A 285 54.29 -8.55 1.81
C LEU A 285 53.63 -9.41 2.89
N THR A 286 53.99 -9.24 4.17
CA THR A 286 53.38 -9.97 5.29
C THR A 286 51.86 -9.80 5.39
N TRP A 287 51.29 -8.70 4.85
CA TRP A 287 49.84 -8.49 4.78
C TRP A 287 49.14 -9.23 3.63
N LEU A 288 49.82 -9.47 2.51
CA LEU A 288 49.18 -9.97 1.28
C LEU A 288 48.54 -11.37 1.43
N PRO A 289 49.16 -12.37 2.10
CA PRO A 289 48.54 -13.67 2.27
C PRO A 289 47.26 -13.64 3.11
N ALA A 290 47.10 -12.67 4.02
CA ALA A 290 45.91 -12.54 4.86
C ALA A 290 44.64 -12.16 4.07
N PHE A 291 44.79 -11.70 2.82
CA PHE A 291 43.68 -11.47 1.89
C PHE A 291 42.91 -12.75 1.56
N PHE A 292 43.58 -13.89 1.33
CA PHE A 292 42.87 -15.12 0.95
C PHE A 292 41.99 -15.67 2.09
N PRO A 293 42.45 -15.73 3.36
CA PRO A 293 41.59 -15.98 4.51
C PRO A 293 40.49 -14.94 4.69
N HIS A 294 40.74 -13.65 4.49
CA HIS A 294 39.68 -12.64 4.59
C HIS A 294 38.55 -12.89 3.58
N VAL A 295 38.88 -13.09 2.30
CA VAL A 295 37.89 -13.41 1.25
C VAL A 295 37.20 -14.75 1.51
N LEU A 296 37.92 -15.75 2.02
CA LEU A 296 37.33 -17.02 2.45
C LEU A 296 36.35 -16.83 3.63
N GLY A 297 36.67 -15.95 4.58
CA GLY A 297 35.80 -15.58 5.70
C GLY A 297 34.52 -14.91 5.22
N VAL A 298 34.60 -13.94 4.29
CA VAL A 298 33.42 -13.33 3.67
C VAL A 298 32.58 -14.39 2.95
N TYR A 299 33.19 -15.23 2.12
CA TYR A 299 32.49 -16.29 1.38
C TYR A 299 31.79 -17.29 2.32
N VAL A 300 32.51 -17.80 3.34
CA VAL A 300 31.96 -18.73 4.33
C VAL A 300 30.82 -18.08 5.12
N THR A 301 30.95 -16.81 5.51
CA THR A 301 29.90 -16.11 6.27
C THR A 301 28.65 -15.86 5.42
N VAL A 302 28.79 -15.48 4.14
CA VAL A 302 27.64 -15.34 3.23
C VAL A 302 26.90 -16.68 3.06
N GLN A 303 27.63 -17.78 2.86
CA GLN A 303 27.02 -19.12 2.72
C GLN A 303 26.33 -19.57 4.02
N LEU A 304 26.97 -19.37 5.18
CA LEU A 304 26.40 -19.74 6.48
C LEU A 304 25.21 -18.86 6.89
N ALA A 305 25.26 -17.55 6.62
CA ALA A 305 24.16 -16.64 6.90
C ALA A 305 22.94 -16.89 5.99
N ALA A 306 23.15 -17.34 4.76
CA ALA A 306 22.08 -17.79 3.86
C ALA A 306 21.46 -19.13 4.31
N ALA A 307 22.26 -20.05 4.87
CA ALA A 307 21.76 -21.34 5.36
C ALA A 307 21.10 -21.25 6.76
N TYR A 308 21.61 -20.39 7.64
CA TYR A 308 21.20 -20.28 9.05
C TYR A 308 21.16 -18.81 9.53
N PRO A 309 20.23 -17.98 9.03
CA PRO A 309 20.20 -16.55 9.34
C PRO A 309 20.05 -16.23 10.84
N HIS A 310 19.42 -17.11 11.62
CA HIS A 310 19.26 -16.96 13.07
C HIS A 310 20.57 -17.11 13.88
N LEU A 311 21.70 -17.45 13.24
CA LEU A 311 23.02 -17.62 13.87
C LEU A 311 24.00 -16.47 13.57
N GLN A 312 23.57 -15.37 12.92
CA GLN A 312 24.45 -14.22 12.61
C GLN A 312 25.20 -13.68 13.84
N TRP A 313 24.52 -13.57 14.99
CA TRP A 313 25.14 -13.16 16.27
C TRP A 313 26.24 -14.13 16.74
N PHE A 314 26.09 -15.43 16.47
CA PHE A 314 27.05 -16.48 16.82
C PHE A 314 28.26 -16.45 15.88
N TYR A 315 28.07 -16.18 14.59
CA TYR A 315 29.18 -15.99 13.64
C TYR A 315 30.01 -14.75 14.00
N GLY A 316 29.36 -13.66 14.41
CA GLY A 316 30.05 -12.51 15.01
C GLY A 316 30.84 -12.89 16.26
N ALA A 317 30.22 -13.57 17.24
CA ALA A 317 30.90 -13.97 18.48
C ALA A 317 32.08 -14.94 18.24
N LEU A 318 31.96 -15.84 17.25
CA LEU A 318 33.03 -16.73 16.82
C LEU A 318 34.18 -15.94 16.15
N GLY A 319 33.86 -14.95 15.31
CA GLY A 319 34.84 -14.02 14.73
C GLY A 319 35.62 -13.28 15.82
N MET A 320 34.93 -12.67 16.78
CA MET A 320 35.55 -11.99 17.95
C MET A 320 36.48 -12.93 18.74
N ALA A 321 36.09 -14.18 18.96
CA ALA A 321 36.92 -15.17 19.65
C ALA A 321 38.18 -15.55 18.83
N ILE A 322 38.06 -15.69 17.50
CA ILE A 322 39.19 -15.97 16.61
C ILE A 322 40.16 -14.78 16.54
N ILE A 323 39.65 -13.54 16.45
CA ILE A 323 40.46 -12.31 16.54
C ILE A 323 41.22 -12.30 17.87
N GLY A 324 40.52 -12.58 18.97
CA GLY A 324 41.08 -12.62 20.32
C GLY A 324 42.24 -13.61 20.46
N ALA A 325 42.02 -14.87 20.07
CA ALA A 325 43.04 -15.91 20.10
C ALA A 325 44.24 -15.60 19.18
N SER A 326 43.98 -15.06 17.99
CA SER A 326 45.02 -14.74 17.00
C SER A 326 45.88 -13.54 17.43
N SER A 327 45.27 -12.52 18.03
CA SER A 327 45.97 -11.36 18.59
C SER A 327 47.01 -11.78 19.64
N CYS A 328 46.64 -12.70 20.53
CA CYS A 328 47.53 -13.24 21.56
C CYS A 328 48.72 -14.05 21.00
N LEU A 329 48.68 -14.49 19.73
CA LEU A 329 49.74 -15.28 19.09
C LEU A 329 50.78 -14.43 18.34
N VAL A 330 50.46 -13.18 17.96
CA VAL A 330 51.40 -12.30 17.23
C VAL A 330 52.74 -12.12 17.98
N PRO A 331 52.79 -11.83 19.29
CA PRO A 331 54.06 -11.63 20.01
C PRO A 331 54.90 -12.90 20.21
N ALA A 332 54.35 -14.08 19.92
CA ALA A 332 55.06 -15.36 20.03
C ALA A 332 55.86 -15.71 18.77
N CYS A 333 55.61 -15.01 17.65
CA CYS A 333 56.23 -15.25 16.35
C CYS A 333 57.69 -14.77 16.34
N ARG A 334 58.58 -15.50 15.64
CA ARG A 334 60.03 -15.21 15.58
C ARG A 334 60.60 -15.07 14.17
N ASN A 335 59.77 -15.16 13.14
CA ASN A 335 60.11 -14.84 11.76
C ASN A 335 58.86 -14.35 11.00
N PHE A 336 59.05 -13.66 9.87
CA PHE A 336 57.93 -13.09 9.09
C PHE A 336 56.90 -14.16 8.68
N GLY A 337 57.37 -15.37 8.33
CA GLY A 337 56.52 -16.51 7.95
C GLY A 337 55.56 -16.96 9.06
N GLN A 338 55.97 -16.86 10.31
CA GLN A 338 55.11 -17.14 11.47
C GLN A 338 54.09 -16.03 11.71
N VAL A 339 54.47 -14.76 11.53
CA VAL A 339 53.59 -13.58 11.73
C VAL A 339 52.39 -13.58 10.78
N ILE A 340 52.55 -14.14 9.57
CA ILE A 340 51.47 -14.30 8.59
C ILE A 340 50.30 -15.13 9.16
N ILE A 341 50.57 -16.15 9.99
CA ILE A 341 49.54 -17.08 10.49
C ILE A 341 48.51 -16.41 11.42
N PRO A 342 48.89 -15.69 12.50
CA PRO A 342 47.92 -14.95 13.31
C PRO A 342 47.30 -13.77 12.57
N LEU A 343 48.00 -13.10 11.63
CA LEU A 343 47.38 -12.08 10.78
C LEU A 343 46.25 -12.68 9.91
N CYS A 344 46.48 -13.84 9.31
CA CYS A 344 45.43 -14.60 8.61
C CYS A 344 44.23 -14.91 9.52
N GLY A 345 44.48 -15.25 10.79
CA GLY A 345 43.43 -15.47 11.79
C GLY A 345 42.66 -14.20 12.15
N ILE A 346 43.34 -13.07 12.37
CA ILE A 346 42.72 -11.76 12.62
C ILE A 346 41.85 -11.36 11.43
N CYS A 347 42.38 -11.39 10.21
CA CYS A 347 41.65 -10.96 9.01
C CYS A 347 40.46 -11.89 8.66
N PHE A 348 40.56 -13.20 8.91
CA PHE A 348 39.42 -14.14 8.81
C PHE A 348 38.36 -13.87 9.88
N GLY A 349 38.79 -13.58 11.12
CA GLY A 349 37.91 -13.23 12.22
C GLY A 349 37.16 -11.91 11.99
N ILE A 350 37.83 -10.88 11.47
CA ILE A 350 37.20 -9.61 11.08
C ILE A 350 36.15 -9.85 9.99
N ALA A 351 36.47 -10.65 8.95
CA ALA A 351 35.52 -11.00 7.90
C ALA A 351 34.25 -11.69 8.42
N LEU A 352 34.37 -12.57 9.43
CA LEU A 352 33.21 -13.19 10.11
C LEU A 352 32.32 -12.14 10.82
N VAL A 353 32.94 -11.13 11.46
CA VAL A 353 32.21 -10.08 12.19
C VAL A 353 31.50 -9.12 11.23
N ASP A 354 32.23 -8.51 10.29
CA ASP A 354 31.66 -7.50 9.38
C ASP A 354 30.56 -8.10 8.49
N THR A 355 30.80 -9.29 7.92
CA THR A 355 29.85 -9.93 7.01
C THR A 355 28.58 -10.41 7.72
N ALA A 356 28.66 -10.77 9.01
CA ALA A 356 27.49 -11.14 9.80
C ALA A 356 26.73 -9.92 10.34
N LEU A 357 27.44 -8.89 10.82
CA LEU A 357 26.84 -7.80 11.57
C LEU A 357 26.41 -6.59 10.72
N LEU A 358 27.01 -6.32 9.56
CA LEU A 358 26.55 -5.24 8.67
C LEU A 358 25.09 -5.47 8.17
N PRO A 359 24.68 -6.69 7.75
CA PRO A 359 23.26 -6.97 7.45
C PRO A 359 22.37 -6.86 8.69
N THR A 360 22.84 -7.30 9.87
CA THR A 360 22.10 -7.15 11.14
C THR A 360 21.86 -5.67 11.48
N LEU A 361 22.85 -4.80 11.22
CA LEU A 361 22.72 -3.34 11.43
C LEU A 361 21.62 -2.74 10.55
N ALA A 362 21.60 -3.08 9.25
CA ALA A 362 20.58 -2.60 8.32
C ALA A 362 19.18 -3.09 8.74
N PHE A 363 19.04 -4.38 9.05
CA PHE A 363 17.78 -4.95 9.55
C PHE A 363 17.30 -4.27 10.84
N LEU A 364 18.19 -4.02 11.81
CA LEU A 364 17.84 -3.32 13.05
C LEU A 364 17.35 -1.88 12.83
N VAL A 365 17.87 -1.17 11.83
CA VAL A 365 17.37 0.17 11.48
C VAL A 365 16.03 0.06 10.77
N ASP A 366 15.90 -0.79 9.75
CA ASP A 366 14.64 -1.03 9.00
C ASP A 366 13.48 -1.45 9.92
N VAL A 367 13.75 -2.26 10.95
CA VAL A 367 12.74 -2.78 11.89
C VAL A 367 12.29 -1.76 12.94
N ARG A 368 13.13 -0.76 13.27
CA ARG A 368 12.95 0.09 14.47
C ARG A 368 12.86 1.59 14.19
N HIS A 369 13.28 2.06 13.01
CA HIS A 369 13.41 3.48 12.66
C HIS A 369 13.07 3.73 11.18
N VAL A 370 12.95 4.99 10.76
CA VAL A 370 12.78 5.33 9.33
C VAL A 370 14.16 5.27 8.66
N SER A 371 14.42 4.17 7.95
CA SER A 371 15.72 3.91 7.35
C SER A 371 16.00 4.77 6.11
N VAL A 372 17.21 5.32 6.07
CA VAL A 372 17.84 5.89 4.88
C VAL A 372 19.25 5.33 4.86
N TYR A 373 19.62 4.60 3.81
CA TYR A 373 20.84 3.79 3.81
C TYR A 373 22.12 4.59 4.05
N GLY A 374 22.17 5.87 3.65
CA GLY A 374 23.27 6.77 3.98
C GLY A 374 23.52 6.91 5.49
N SER A 375 22.46 7.02 6.30
CA SER A 375 22.57 7.05 7.77
C SER A 375 22.90 5.69 8.40
N VAL A 376 22.54 4.57 7.75
CA VAL A 376 22.92 3.21 8.22
C VAL A 376 24.42 2.99 8.05
N TYR A 377 24.96 3.24 6.85
CA TYR A 377 26.37 3.00 6.57
C TYR A 377 27.29 4.08 7.20
N ALA A 378 26.79 5.30 7.42
CA ALA A 378 27.51 6.28 8.24
C ALA A 378 27.74 5.80 9.69
N ILE A 379 26.84 4.98 10.27
CA ILE A 379 27.06 4.40 11.61
C ILE A 379 28.18 3.35 11.57
N ALA A 380 28.20 2.50 10.54
CA ALA A 380 29.29 1.53 10.36
C ALA A 380 30.65 2.24 10.16
N ASP A 381 30.71 3.28 9.32
CA ASP A 381 31.95 4.03 9.11
C ASP A 381 32.38 4.84 10.34
N ILE A 382 31.43 5.36 11.13
CA ILE A 382 31.72 5.92 12.47
C ILE A 382 32.37 4.87 13.38
N SER A 383 31.87 3.63 13.41
CA SER A 383 32.47 2.54 14.19
C SER A 383 33.89 2.20 13.76
N TYR A 384 34.14 2.08 12.45
CA TYR A 384 35.49 1.86 11.92
C TYR A 384 36.40 3.04 12.25
N CYS A 385 35.96 4.27 12.02
CA CYS A 385 36.74 5.47 12.33
C CYS A 385 37.05 5.63 13.83
N VAL A 386 36.20 5.15 14.75
CA VAL A 386 36.53 5.11 16.19
C VAL A 386 37.74 4.21 16.45
N ALA A 387 37.82 3.03 15.82
CA ALA A 387 38.98 2.16 15.94
C ALA A 387 40.24 2.78 15.29
N TYR A 388 40.13 3.27 14.06
CA TYR A 388 41.26 3.82 13.28
C TYR A 388 41.72 5.22 13.73
N ALA A 389 40.92 5.99 14.47
CA ALA A 389 41.31 7.26 15.07
C ALA A 389 41.95 7.10 16.45
N LEU A 390 41.40 6.24 17.31
CA LEU A 390 41.96 6.01 18.64
C LEU A 390 43.18 5.08 18.59
N GLY A 391 43.17 4.10 17.68
CA GLY A 391 44.14 3.01 17.65
C GLY A 391 45.59 3.46 17.53
N PRO A 392 45.99 4.17 16.45
CA PRO A 392 47.36 4.59 16.26
C PRO A 392 47.91 5.49 17.38
N ILE A 393 47.06 6.32 18.00
CA ILE A 393 47.44 7.21 19.12
C ILE A 393 47.67 6.39 20.41
N VAL A 394 46.72 5.52 20.75
CA VAL A 394 46.76 4.69 21.97
C VAL A 394 47.83 3.60 21.86
N ALA A 395 47.98 2.99 20.69
CA ALA A 395 48.98 1.94 20.45
C ALA A 395 50.41 2.46 20.62
N GLY A 396 50.76 3.62 20.04
CA GLY A 396 52.08 4.22 20.23
C GLY A 396 52.41 4.49 21.71
N GLN A 397 51.44 5.00 22.48
CA GLN A 397 51.61 5.26 23.91
C GLN A 397 51.73 3.97 24.74
N ILE A 398 50.93 2.93 24.44
CA ILE A 398 50.97 1.66 25.18
C ILE A 398 52.20 0.81 24.81
N VAL A 399 52.68 0.81 23.57
CA VAL A 399 53.96 0.16 23.21
C VAL A 399 55.11 0.80 24.00
N HIS A 400 55.17 2.13 24.05
CA HIS A 400 56.19 2.87 24.79
C HIS A 400 56.15 2.65 26.32
N THR A 401 55.00 2.32 26.90
CA THR A 401 54.82 2.22 28.37
C THR A 401 54.68 0.79 28.91
N MET A 402 54.16 -0.14 28.12
CA MET A 402 53.86 -1.53 28.52
C MET A 402 54.44 -2.58 27.56
N GLY A 403 54.90 -2.19 26.37
CA GLY A 403 55.52 -3.06 25.37
C GLY A 403 54.52 -3.78 24.45
N PHE A 404 54.98 -4.12 23.25
CA PHE A 404 54.19 -4.72 22.16
C PHE A 404 53.40 -5.97 22.60
N ALA A 405 53.98 -6.83 23.44
CA ALA A 405 53.31 -8.04 23.92
C ALA A 405 52.07 -7.75 24.78
N GLN A 406 52.10 -6.71 25.62
CA GLN A 406 50.95 -6.33 26.45
C GLN A 406 49.84 -5.67 25.62
N LEU A 407 50.22 -4.90 24.59
CA LEU A 407 49.26 -4.34 23.62
C LEU A 407 48.43 -5.46 22.96
N ASN A 408 49.11 -6.47 22.43
CA ASN A 408 48.51 -7.60 21.72
C ASN A 408 47.62 -8.47 22.63
N LEU A 409 48.04 -8.66 23.89
CA LEU A 409 47.22 -9.34 24.91
C LEU A 409 45.98 -8.53 25.29
N GLY A 410 46.11 -7.20 25.43
CA GLY A 410 45.02 -6.30 25.75
C GLY A 410 43.94 -6.21 24.66
N MET A 411 44.34 -6.05 23.40
CA MET A 411 43.41 -6.02 22.26
C MET A 411 42.72 -7.37 22.03
N GLY A 412 43.43 -8.48 22.28
CA GLY A 412 42.85 -9.83 22.26
C GLY A 412 41.83 -10.05 23.37
N LEU A 413 42.15 -9.63 24.60
CA LEU A 413 41.23 -9.69 25.74
C LEU A 413 39.97 -8.84 25.51
N ALA A 414 40.10 -7.63 24.96
CA ALA A 414 38.96 -6.77 24.64
C ALA A 414 37.97 -7.45 23.67
N ASN A 415 38.48 -8.15 22.65
CA ASN A 415 37.65 -8.90 21.70
C ASN A 415 36.93 -10.08 22.36
N VAL A 416 37.63 -10.88 23.19
CA VAL A 416 37.02 -12.00 23.92
C VAL A 416 35.98 -11.52 24.95
N LEU A 417 36.21 -10.39 25.62
CA LEU A 417 35.25 -9.81 26.58
C LEU A 417 34.01 -9.20 25.90
N TYR A 418 34.11 -8.76 24.64
CA TYR A 418 32.95 -8.26 23.89
C TYR A 418 32.10 -9.39 23.27
N ALA A 419 32.68 -10.55 22.97
CA ALA A 419 31.96 -11.66 22.33
C ALA A 419 30.65 -12.08 23.06
N PRO A 420 30.58 -12.15 24.42
CA PRO A 420 29.32 -12.41 25.13
C PRO A 420 28.26 -11.31 24.98
N VAL A 421 28.63 -10.07 24.66
CA VAL A 421 27.67 -8.95 24.47
C VAL A 421 26.77 -9.21 23.25
N LEU A 422 27.27 -9.95 22.25
CA LEU A 422 26.46 -10.35 21.09
C LEU A 422 25.31 -11.31 21.45
N LEU A 423 25.26 -11.87 22.67
CA LEU A 423 24.08 -12.59 23.16
C LEU A 423 22.83 -11.70 23.26
N PHE A 424 22.97 -10.38 23.41
CA PHE A 424 21.83 -9.46 23.33
C PHE A 424 21.18 -9.45 21.94
N LEU A 425 21.90 -9.87 20.89
CA LEU A 425 21.36 -9.99 19.53
C LEU A 425 20.67 -11.35 19.27
N LYS A 426 20.74 -12.31 20.21
CA LYS A 426 20.23 -13.68 20.02
C LYS A 426 18.77 -13.75 19.57
N ASN A 427 17.93 -12.84 20.08
CA ASN A 427 16.49 -12.81 19.79
C ASN A 427 16.12 -11.76 18.71
N VAL A 428 17.10 -11.08 18.08
CA VAL A 428 16.82 -10.06 17.04
C VAL A 428 16.13 -10.68 15.82
N CYS A 429 16.54 -11.89 15.42
CA CYS A 429 15.88 -12.65 14.35
C CYS A 429 14.47 -13.17 14.73
N GLN A 430 14.02 -12.97 15.97
CA GLN A 430 12.65 -13.25 16.43
C GLN A 430 11.82 -11.96 16.58
N MET A 431 12.43 -10.78 16.47
CA MET A 431 11.67 -9.53 16.40
C MET A 431 10.96 -9.49 15.06
N LYS A 432 9.62 -9.59 15.09
CA LYS A 432 8.80 -9.20 13.94
C LYS A 432 9.15 -7.74 13.60
N PRO A 433 9.30 -7.38 12.32
CA PRO A 433 9.41 -5.99 11.93
C PRO A 433 8.30 -5.14 12.56
N SER A 434 8.59 -3.90 12.94
CA SER A 434 7.54 -2.89 12.75
C SER A 434 7.38 -2.82 11.23
N HIS A 435 6.22 -3.26 10.73
CA HIS A 435 6.05 -3.57 9.31
C HIS A 435 5.88 -2.28 8.49
N SER A 436 6.98 -1.56 8.33
CA SER A 436 7.20 -0.73 7.14
C SER A 436 7.10 -1.64 5.93
N GLU A 437 6.13 -1.39 5.06
CA GLU A 437 5.62 -2.34 4.07
C GLU A 437 6.63 -2.69 2.95
N ARG A 438 7.76 -1.97 2.92
CA ARG A 438 8.73 -1.92 1.82
C ARG A 438 9.59 -3.19 1.65
N ASN A 439 9.96 -3.88 2.72
CA ASN A 439 10.91 -5.00 2.62
C ASN A 439 10.29 -6.32 2.09
N ILE A 440 8.96 -6.41 1.99
CA ILE A 440 8.28 -7.56 1.39
C ILE A 440 8.43 -7.56 -0.15
N LEU A 441 8.61 -6.38 -0.76
CA LEU A 441 8.68 -6.20 -2.22
C LEU A 441 10.06 -6.54 -2.84
N LEU A 442 11.05 -6.97 -2.05
CA LEU A 442 12.43 -7.13 -2.52
C LEU A 442 12.90 -8.58 -2.67
N GLU A 443 12.11 -9.57 -2.24
CA GLU A 443 12.45 -11.01 -2.34
C GLU A 443 11.80 -11.71 -3.54
N GLU A 444 10.56 -11.37 -3.93
CA GLU A 444 9.91 -11.95 -5.12
C GLU A 444 10.23 -11.17 -6.42
N GLY A 445 11.32 -11.55 -7.09
CA GLY A 445 11.72 -10.98 -8.38
C GLY A 445 10.73 -11.28 -9.52
N PRO A 446 10.31 -10.28 -10.33
CA PRO A 446 9.20 -10.42 -11.27
C PRO A 446 9.54 -11.29 -12.49
N LYS A 447 8.72 -12.33 -12.73
CA LYS A 447 8.67 -13.07 -14.00
C LYS A 447 7.54 -12.55 -14.90
N GLY A 448 7.64 -11.32 -15.42
CA GLY A 448 6.59 -10.76 -16.27
C GLY A 448 6.95 -9.49 -17.06
N LEU A 449 6.87 -9.61 -18.39
CA LEU A 449 6.51 -8.64 -19.46
C LEU A 449 7.01 -7.17 -19.50
N TYR A 450 7.53 -6.58 -18.42
CA TYR A 450 7.92 -5.15 -18.34
C TYR A 450 9.10 -4.70 -19.24
N ASP A 451 9.72 -5.61 -20.00
CA ASP A 451 10.81 -5.31 -20.93
C ASP A 451 10.33 -4.87 -22.33
N THR A 452 9.06 -5.13 -22.68
CA THR A 452 8.55 -4.97 -24.06
C THR A 452 8.42 -3.49 -24.46
N ILE A 453 7.80 -2.66 -23.60
CA ILE A 453 7.52 -1.25 -23.89
C ILE A 453 8.83 -0.44 -24.03
N LYS A 454 9.87 -0.76 -23.24
CA LYS A 454 11.21 -0.13 -23.33
C LYS A 454 12.11 -0.69 -24.45
N MET A 455 11.53 -1.38 -25.44
CA MET A 455 12.18 -1.75 -26.70
C MET A 455 11.71 -0.90 -27.90
N GLU A 456 10.49 -0.33 -27.89
CA GLU A 456 9.95 0.35 -29.08
C GLU A 456 10.51 1.77 -29.27
N GLU A 457 10.67 2.54 -28.18
CA GLU A 457 11.38 3.83 -28.20
C GLU A 457 12.82 3.76 -28.77
N ARG A 458 13.39 2.54 -28.87
CA ARG A 458 14.74 2.31 -29.41
C ARG A 458 14.77 1.84 -30.87
N LYS A 459 13.62 1.64 -31.53
CA LYS A 459 13.55 1.31 -32.97
C LYS A 459 13.56 2.53 -33.90
N GLY A 460 13.60 3.74 -33.37
CA GLY A 460 13.65 4.99 -34.15
C GLY A 460 14.98 5.30 -34.86
N MET A 461 16.08 4.60 -34.57
CA MET A 461 17.40 4.88 -35.17
C MET A 461 18.20 3.61 -35.51
N GLY A 462 18.75 3.57 -36.73
CA GLY A 462 19.86 2.67 -37.13
C GLY A 462 19.46 1.40 -37.90
N LYS A 463 19.60 1.44 -39.24
CA LYS A 463 19.54 0.24 -40.12
C LYS A 463 20.96 -0.33 -40.32
N SER A 464 21.14 -1.66 -40.23
CA SER A 464 22.01 -2.43 -41.15
C SER A 464 22.05 -3.96 -40.93
N LEU A 465 21.73 -4.71 -41.98
CA LEU A 465 22.19 -6.08 -42.34
C LEU A 465 21.78 -7.31 -41.48
N GLN A 466 22.12 -8.49 -42.05
CA GLN A 466 21.66 -9.88 -41.85
C GLN A 466 22.90 -10.84 -41.79
N PRO A 467 22.79 -12.18 -41.63
CA PRO A 467 21.84 -13.06 -40.90
C PRO A 467 22.55 -14.19 -40.08
N ALA A 468 21.80 -15.25 -39.71
CA ALA A 468 22.18 -16.56 -39.12
C ALA A 468 22.44 -16.61 -37.59
N GLY A 469 22.07 -17.67 -36.85
CA GLY A 469 21.37 -18.93 -37.20
C GLY A 469 20.90 -19.74 -35.97
N GLU A 470 20.38 -20.96 -36.24
CA GLU A 470 20.04 -22.17 -35.41
C GLU A 470 20.65 -22.31 -33.98
N MET A 471 20.13 -23.08 -32.99
CA MET A 471 19.00 -24.05 -32.83
C MET A 471 18.82 -24.36 -31.31
N ASP A 472 17.64 -24.85 -30.88
CA ASP A 472 17.36 -25.92 -29.85
C ASP A 472 18.03 -25.90 -28.43
N GLU A 473 17.62 -26.63 -27.36
CA GLU A 473 16.49 -27.54 -27.11
C GLU A 473 16.04 -27.58 -25.60
N ASN A 474 14.98 -28.36 -25.35
CA ASN A 474 14.25 -28.77 -24.13
C ASN A 474 14.97 -28.99 -22.76
N GLY A 475 14.18 -28.91 -21.67
CA GLY A 475 14.50 -29.38 -20.31
C GLY A 475 13.26 -29.40 -19.37
N MET A 476 13.19 -30.31 -18.36
CA MET A 476 11.95 -30.59 -17.60
C MET A 476 12.10 -31.28 -16.22
N GLY A 477 11.30 -30.85 -15.22
CA GLY A 477 10.89 -31.62 -14.01
C GLY A 477 11.85 -31.65 -12.78
N SER A 478 11.45 -32.11 -11.57
CA SER A 478 10.09 -32.28 -10.98
C SER A 478 10.13 -32.65 -9.46
N TYR A 479 9.00 -32.49 -8.74
CA TYR A 479 8.50 -33.21 -7.54
C TYR A 479 9.06 -33.04 -6.08
N HIS A 480 8.14 -32.67 -5.16
CA HIS A 480 7.84 -33.26 -3.81
C HIS A 480 8.90 -33.26 -2.65
N ARG A 481 8.58 -33.36 -1.32
CA ARG A 481 7.33 -33.67 -0.55
C ARG A 481 7.38 -33.24 0.96
N ASP A 482 6.20 -33.00 1.56
CA ASP A 482 5.68 -33.42 2.90
C ASP A 482 6.26 -33.08 4.32
N LEU A 483 5.36 -32.48 5.13
CA LEU A 483 4.86 -32.86 6.50
C LEU A 483 5.57 -32.51 7.85
N LYS A 484 4.77 -31.83 8.72
CA LYS A 484 4.68 -31.85 10.22
C LYS A 484 5.89 -31.39 11.08
N GLY A 485 5.75 -30.78 12.27
CA GLY A 485 4.58 -30.24 12.99
C GLY A 485 4.36 -30.79 14.42
N VAL A 486 4.69 -30.02 15.47
CA VAL A 486 4.42 -30.24 16.93
C VAL A 486 4.30 -28.87 17.65
N SER A 487 3.64 -28.84 18.81
CA SER A 487 3.38 -27.66 19.68
C SER A 487 3.82 -27.92 21.14
N GLU A 488 4.12 -26.87 21.92
CA GLU A 488 4.18 -26.91 23.40
C GLU A 488 4.03 -25.50 24.01
N GLU A 489 3.57 -25.43 25.26
CA GLU A 489 3.33 -24.22 26.07
C GLU A 489 4.34 -24.14 27.24
N ASP A 490 4.53 -22.97 27.90
CA ASP A 490 4.22 -22.74 29.34
C ASP A 490 4.80 -21.42 29.93
N SER A 491 4.09 -20.81 30.90
CA SER A 491 4.59 -19.94 32.02
C SER A 491 5.38 -18.62 31.75
N SER A 492 5.49 -17.63 32.66
CA SER A 492 4.65 -17.11 33.77
C SER A 492 5.26 -15.82 34.36
N ASP A 493 4.43 -14.89 34.86
CA ASP A 493 4.69 -13.80 35.84
C ASP A 493 5.93 -12.86 35.75
N TYR A 494 5.69 -11.55 35.90
CA TYR A 494 6.01 -10.80 37.15
C TYR A 494 5.44 -9.36 37.15
N ASP A 495 4.90 -8.91 38.29
CA ASP A 495 4.33 -7.57 38.52
C ASP A 495 5.32 -6.62 39.22
N TYR A 496 5.18 -5.31 39.00
CA TYR A 496 5.67 -4.29 39.95
C TYR A 496 4.92 -2.95 39.84
N THR A 497 4.40 -2.47 40.97
CA THR A 497 3.60 -1.23 41.09
C THR A 497 4.31 -0.12 41.88
N LYS A 498 4.04 1.16 41.52
CA LYS A 498 3.94 2.37 42.40
C LYS A 498 3.77 3.64 41.55
N ASP A 499 2.65 4.36 41.66
CA ASP A 499 2.26 5.37 42.68
C ASP A 499 2.79 6.79 42.43
N THR A 500 1.89 7.71 42.08
CA THR A 500 1.82 9.04 42.73
C THR A 500 0.45 9.69 42.49
N LYS A 501 -0.17 10.26 43.55
CA LYS A 501 -1.47 10.96 43.49
C LYS A 501 -1.32 12.43 43.86
N ARG A 502 -2.16 13.32 43.30
CA ARG A 502 -2.73 14.50 44.00
C ARG A 502 -3.93 15.14 43.29
N ASN A 503 -5.09 15.09 43.96
CA ASN A 503 -6.18 16.07 44.15
C ASN A 503 -6.31 17.28 43.19
N ALA A 504 -7.50 17.83 42.87
CA ALA A 504 -8.94 17.53 43.11
C ALA A 504 -9.79 18.52 42.24
N GLY A 505 -11.12 18.45 42.05
CA GLY A 505 -12.21 17.59 42.58
C GLY A 505 -13.60 18.06 42.04
N MET A 506 -14.68 17.86 42.81
CA MET A 506 -16.12 18.06 42.47
C MET A 506 -16.79 16.92 41.64
N PRO A 507 -18.12 16.65 41.80
CA PRO A 507 -18.53 15.30 42.20
C PRO A 507 -19.67 14.59 41.43
N ASP A 508 -19.69 13.25 41.60
CA ASP A 508 -20.77 12.25 41.46
C ASP A 508 -22.08 12.63 40.73
N LEU A 509 -22.31 11.98 39.59
CA LEU A 509 -23.65 11.67 39.09
C LEU A 509 -23.77 10.25 38.46
N GLU A 510 -22.91 9.31 38.87
CA GLU A 510 -22.90 7.92 38.41
C GLU A 510 -23.06 6.93 39.59
N LYS A 511 -24.30 6.60 39.96
CA LYS A 511 -24.62 5.54 40.94
C LYS A 511 -25.84 4.69 40.53
N ASP A 512 -25.86 4.21 39.29
CA ASP A 512 -26.76 3.13 38.85
C ASP A 512 -26.13 2.11 37.87
N MET A 513 -24.82 2.23 37.55
CA MET A 513 -24.14 1.35 36.58
C MET A 513 -23.22 0.27 37.18
N GLN A 514 -23.24 0.03 38.50
CA GLN A 514 -22.45 -1.04 39.14
C GLN A 514 -23.32 -2.11 39.82
N LYS A 515 -23.92 -2.99 39.02
CA LYS A 515 -24.46 -4.27 39.53
C LYS A 515 -24.51 -5.46 38.55
N ASN A 516 -23.83 -5.40 37.41
CA ASN A 516 -23.76 -6.50 36.43
C ASN A 516 -22.35 -6.78 35.86
N GLU A 517 -21.28 -6.34 36.56
CA GLU A 517 -19.89 -6.68 36.20
C GLU A 517 -19.36 -7.81 37.08
N LYS A 518 -19.73 -9.06 36.73
CA LYS A 518 -19.06 -10.30 37.13
C LYS A 518 -19.60 -11.50 36.33
N ASP A 519 -19.40 -11.48 35.01
CA ASP A 519 -19.40 -12.66 34.10
C ASP A 519 -19.08 -12.24 32.64
N THR A 520 -17.88 -11.68 32.42
CA THR A 520 -17.35 -11.34 31.08
C THR A 520 -15.82 -11.39 31.06
N CYS A 521 -15.25 -12.57 30.80
CA CYS A 521 -13.87 -12.73 30.29
C CYS A 521 -13.80 -13.83 29.22
N SER A 522 -14.80 -13.84 28.33
CA SER A 522 -14.93 -14.71 27.15
C SER A 522 -16.22 -14.36 26.42
N LYS A 523 -16.20 -13.33 25.56
CA LYS A 523 -17.27 -13.05 24.60
C LYS A 523 -16.67 -12.59 23.28
N ASP A 524 -17.23 -13.14 22.22
CA ASP A 524 -16.63 -13.24 20.90
C ASP A 524 -16.57 -11.90 20.14
N GLU A 525 -15.84 -11.90 19.03
CA GLU A 525 -16.11 -10.93 17.97
C GLU A 525 -17.60 -10.99 17.62
N ARG A 526 -18.27 -9.84 17.49
CA ARG A 526 -19.73 -9.80 17.35
C ARG A 526 -20.15 -10.11 15.91
N GLU A 527 -20.04 -11.38 15.54
CA GLU A 527 -20.43 -11.91 14.25
C GLU A 527 -21.88 -11.52 13.89
N VAL A 528 -22.08 -11.13 12.63
CA VAL A 528 -23.42 -10.98 12.06
C VAL A 528 -23.97 -12.37 11.72
N PRO A 529 -25.23 -12.70 12.07
CA PRO A 529 -25.79 -14.03 11.87
C PRO A 529 -25.81 -14.46 10.38
N LYS A 530 -25.85 -15.77 10.12
CA LYS A 530 -26.18 -16.28 8.78
C LYS A 530 -27.61 -15.87 8.37
N LEU A 531 -27.82 -15.71 7.07
CA LEU A 531 -29.15 -15.49 6.48
C LEU A 531 -30.05 -16.73 6.75
N PRO A 532 -31.22 -16.60 7.41
CA PRO A 532 -32.12 -17.72 7.63
C PRO A 532 -32.66 -18.29 6.32
N VAL A 533 -33.12 -19.54 6.34
CA VAL A 533 -33.98 -20.11 5.29
C VAL A 533 -35.43 -20.02 5.80
N PRO A 534 -36.34 -19.33 5.11
CA PRO A 534 -37.74 -19.26 5.54
C PRO A 534 -38.43 -20.64 5.48
N PRO A 535 -39.50 -20.87 6.26
CA PRO A 535 -40.34 -22.05 6.08
C PRO A 535 -40.97 -22.10 4.67
N LEU A 536 -40.90 -23.25 4.02
CA LEU A 536 -41.51 -23.49 2.70
C LEU A 536 -42.97 -23.00 2.64
N GLN A 537 -43.79 -23.46 3.60
CA GLN A 537 -45.23 -23.19 3.60
C GLN A 537 -45.57 -21.71 3.79
N GLN A 538 -44.78 -20.96 4.59
CA GLN A 538 -44.89 -19.51 4.68
C GLN A 538 -44.63 -18.86 3.33
N THR A 539 -43.55 -19.28 2.67
CA THR A 539 -43.10 -18.76 1.37
C THR A 539 -44.14 -18.99 0.28
N LEU A 540 -44.67 -20.21 0.18
CA LEU A 540 -45.71 -20.59 -0.78
C LEU A 540 -47.04 -19.86 -0.52
N HIS A 541 -47.43 -19.69 0.74
CA HIS A 541 -48.63 -18.92 1.11
C HIS A 541 -48.49 -17.43 0.74
N MET A 542 -47.36 -16.81 1.11
CA MET A 542 -47.07 -15.41 0.80
C MET A 542 -46.98 -15.17 -0.72
N TYR A 543 -46.37 -16.08 -1.48
CA TYR A 543 -46.33 -16.02 -2.95
C TYR A 543 -47.74 -15.98 -3.56
N LEU A 544 -48.63 -16.89 -3.13
CA LEU A 544 -50.02 -16.89 -3.58
C LEU A 544 -50.77 -15.60 -3.15
N GLN A 545 -50.54 -15.08 -1.93
CA GLN A 545 -51.13 -13.81 -1.50
C GLN A 545 -50.66 -12.63 -2.37
N CYS A 546 -49.36 -12.55 -2.68
CA CYS A 546 -48.78 -11.48 -3.50
C CYS A 546 -49.36 -11.44 -4.93
N MET A 547 -49.62 -12.61 -5.52
CA MET A 547 -50.01 -12.71 -6.94
C MET A 547 -51.52 -12.71 -7.19
N LYS A 548 -52.35 -12.96 -6.16
CA LYS A 548 -53.81 -13.15 -6.27
C LYS A 548 -54.58 -12.03 -6.98
N HIS A 549 -54.13 -10.78 -6.88
CA HIS A 549 -54.73 -9.60 -7.53
C HIS A 549 -53.91 -9.07 -8.71
N LEU A 550 -52.79 -9.71 -9.05
CA LEU A 550 -51.91 -9.34 -10.16
C LEU A 550 -52.09 -10.22 -11.41
N VAL A 551 -52.73 -11.40 -11.29
CA VAL A 551 -53.04 -12.29 -12.42
C VAL A 551 -54.55 -12.59 -12.53
N PRO A 552 -55.06 -13.02 -13.70
CA PRO A 552 -56.46 -13.42 -13.87
C PRO A 552 -56.86 -14.61 -12.97
N GLU A 553 -58.12 -14.69 -12.57
CA GLU A 553 -58.61 -15.69 -11.61
C GLU A 553 -58.38 -17.14 -12.08
N GLU A 554 -58.54 -17.43 -13.37
CA GLU A 554 -58.27 -18.76 -13.96
C GLU A 554 -56.79 -19.14 -13.88
N GLN A 555 -55.90 -18.20 -14.16
CA GLN A 555 -54.45 -18.41 -14.01
C GLN A 555 -54.09 -18.57 -12.53
N PHE A 556 -54.71 -17.81 -11.62
CA PHE A 556 -54.50 -17.98 -10.18
C PHE A 556 -54.96 -19.35 -9.68
N LYS A 557 -56.08 -19.90 -10.17
CA LYS A 557 -56.53 -21.27 -9.86
C LYS A 557 -55.49 -22.31 -10.30
N LYS A 558 -54.92 -22.15 -11.50
CA LYS A 558 -53.83 -23.01 -12.00
C LYS A 558 -52.59 -22.91 -11.13
N THR A 559 -52.07 -21.70 -10.87
CA THR A 559 -50.89 -21.49 -10.01
C THR A 559 -51.12 -22.05 -8.61
N LYS A 560 -52.32 -21.87 -8.03
CA LYS A 560 -52.66 -22.44 -6.72
C LYS A 560 -52.52 -23.97 -6.72
N ALA A 561 -53.07 -24.66 -7.71
CA ALA A 561 -52.96 -26.12 -7.80
C ALA A 561 -51.50 -26.58 -7.98
N ILE A 562 -50.67 -25.84 -8.72
CA ILE A 562 -49.23 -26.11 -8.89
C ILE A 562 -48.49 -25.92 -7.56
N VAL A 563 -48.77 -24.85 -6.83
CA VAL A 563 -48.16 -24.55 -5.53
C VAL A 563 -48.58 -25.56 -4.46
N GLU A 564 -49.88 -25.91 -4.40
CA GLU A 564 -50.39 -26.93 -3.47
C GLU A 564 -49.77 -28.31 -3.77
N LYS A 565 -49.56 -28.67 -5.05
CA LYS A 565 -48.85 -29.88 -5.49
C LYS A 565 -47.35 -29.86 -5.14
N PHE A 566 -46.70 -28.70 -5.23
CA PHE A 566 -45.27 -28.55 -4.93
C PHE A 566 -44.99 -28.65 -3.41
N GLY A 567 -45.89 -28.10 -2.58
CA GLY A 567 -45.80 -28.07 -1.12
C GLY A 567 -46.51 -29.21 -0.39
N ILE A 568 -46.78 -30.36 -1.01
CA ILE A 568 -47.29 -31.56 -0.30
C ILE A 568 -46.20 -32.12 0.62
N ALA A 569 -46.57 -32.64 1.79
CA ALA A 569 -45.66 -33.34 2.68
C ALA A 569 -45.00 -34.56 2.00
N GLY A 570 -43.67 -34.65 2.06
CA GLY A 570 -42.86 -35.61 1.30
C GLY A 570 -42.76 -35.29 -0.20
N GLY A 571 -43.21 -34.11 -0.62
CA GLY A 571 -43.18 -33.62 -2.00
C GLY A 571 -41.87 -32.93 -2.38
N LEU A 572 -41.76 -32.59 -3.68
CA LEU A 572 -40.55 -32.01 -4.26
C LEU A 572 -40.11 -30.69 -3.60
N GLY A 573 -41.07 -29.87 -3.15
CA GLY A 573 -40.75 -28.63 -2.43
C GLY A 573 -40.02 -28.87 -1.10
N GLU A 574 -40.39 -29.91 -0.35
CA GLU A 574 -39.72 -30.26 0.91
C GLU A 574 -38.33 -30.88 0.67
N SER A 575 -38.16 -31.66 -0.41
CA SER A 575 -36.82 -32.13 -0.83
C SER A 575 -35.89 -30.96 -1.21
N LEU A 576 -36.41 -29.95 -1.92
CA LEU A 576 -35.65 -28.74 -2.26
C LEU A 576 -35.36 -27.86 -1.05
N GLN A 577 -36.31 -27.74 -0.11
CA GLN A 577 -36.12 -27.07 1.18
C GLN A 577 -34.96 -27.71 1.96
N GLN A 578 -34.95 -29.04 2.12
CA GLN A 578 -33.89 -29.75 2.85
C GLN A 578 -32.52 -29.54 2.21
N MET A 579 -32.41 -29.61 0.89
CA MET A 579 -31.14 -29.36 0.18
C MET A 579 -30.68 -27.89 0.29
N LEU A 580 -31.60 -26.94 0.44
CA LEU A 580 -31.29 -25.53 0.68
C LEU A 580 -30.87 -25.26 2.14
N GLU A 581 -31.47 -25.96 3.10
CA GLU A 581 -31.07 -25.94 4.51
C GLU A 581 -29.66 -26.54 4.68
N GLU A 582 -29.38 -27.69 4.06
CA GLU A 582 -28.03 -28.25 3.94
C GLU A 582 -27.02 -27.27 3.32
N ARG A 583 -27.44 -26.46 2.33
CA ARG A 583 -26.60 -25.41 1.73
C ARG A 583 -26.33 -24.27 2.72
N SER A 584 -27.31 -23.90 3.54
CA SER A 584 -27.17 -22.88 4.60
C SER A 584 -26.23 -23.32 5.72
N GLU A 585 -26.18 -24.61 6.05
CA GLU A 585 -25.13 -25.15 6.93
C GLU A 585 -23.73 -25.00 6.29
N LYS A 586 -23.59 -25.43 5.03
CA LYS A 586 -22.30 -25.54 4.31
C LYS A 586 -21.72 -24.22 3.78
N THR A 587 -22.47 -23.13 3.78
CA THR A 587 -22.05 -21.81 3.23
C THR A 587 -22.20 -20.69 4.25
N ILE A 588 -21.51 -19.56 4.06
CA ILE A 588 -21.69 -18.35 4.89
C ILE A 588 -23.08 -17.76 4.62
N ASN A 589 -23.39 -17.54 3.34
CA ASN A 589 -24.68 -17.08 2.86
C ASN A 589 -25.14 -17.95 1.68
N TRP A 590 -26.26 -18.64 1.84
CA TRP A 590 -26.73 -19.66 0.89
C TRP A 590 -27.19 -19.07 -0.46
N VAL A 591 -27.66 -17.81 -0.48
CA VAL A 591 -28.17 -17.16 -1.69
C VAL A 591 -27.14 -16.30 -2.42
N PHE A 592 -26.09 -15.81 -1.74
CA PHE A 592 -25.19 -14.78 -2.29
C PHE A 592 -24.76 -15.00 -3.76
N ASN A 593 -24.24 -16.18 -4.08
CA ASN A 593 -23.82 -16.53 -5.44
C ASN A 593 -25.00 -16.63 -6.43
N TYR A 594 -26.14 -17.19 -6.01
CA TYR A 594 -27.34 -17.29 -6.85
C TYR A 594 -27.93 -15.91 -7.15
N TRP A 595 -27.96 -15.03 -6.16
CA TRP A 595 -28.48 -13.67 -6.26
C TRP A 595 -27.57 -12.79 -7.13
N LEU A 596 -26.26 -12.86 -6.94
CA LEU A 596 -25.27 -12.16 -7.77
C LEU A 596 -25.37 -12.58 -9.25
N ASP A 597 -25.58 -13.88 -9.49
CA ASP A 597 -25.80 -14.44 -10.81
C ASP A 597 -27.13 -13.98 -11.44
N ASP A 598 -28.26 -14.14 -10.74
CA ASP A 598 -29.60 -13.82 -11.28
C ASP A 598 -29.83 -12.32 -11.47
N MET A 599 -29.37 -11.49 -10.52
CA MET A 599 -29.58 -10.04 -10.54
C MET A 599 -28.65 -9.32 -11.53
N TYR A 600 -27.39 -9.78 -11.66
CA TYR A 600 -26.38 -9.05 -12.41
C TYR A 600 -25.63 -9.89 -13.45
N LEU A 601 -24.96 -10.97 -13.07
CA LEU A 601 -23.94 -11.58 -13.95
C LEU A 601 -24.55 -12.32 -15.15
N ASN A 602 -25.76 -12.85 -15.02
CA ASN A 602 -26.52 -13.44 -16.14
C ASN A 602 -27.29 -12.39 -16.97
N ASN A 603 -27.40 -11.15 -16.51
CA ASN A 603 -28.04 -10.08 -17.28
C ASN A 603 -27.15 -9.71 -18.48
N ARG A 604 -27.75 -9.72 -19.68
CA ARG A 604 -27.03 -9.48 -20.95
C ARG A 604 -27.19 -8.04 -21.48
N LEU A 605 -28.10 -7.25 -20.89
CA LEU A 605 -28.29 -5.85 -21.26
C LEU A 605 -27.05 -5.01 -20.94
N ALA A 606 -26.82 -3.97 -21.75
CA ALA A 606 -25.76 -3.01 -21.54
C ALA A 606 -25.80 -2.38 -20.14
N LEU A 607 -24.64 -2.18 -19.51
CA LEU A 607 -24.57 -1.63 -18.14
C LEU A 607 -25.13 -0.19 -18.01
N PRO A 608 -24.84 0.77 -18.92
CA PRO A 608 -25.39 2.12 -18.85
C PRO A 608 -26.92 2.09 -18.82
N VAL A 609 -27.52 2.92 -17.96
CA VAL A 609 -28.98 2.98 -17.71
C VAL A 609 -29.58 1.71 -17.09
N ASN A 610 -29.35 0.51 -17.64
CA ASN A 610 -30.07 -0.71 -17.27
C ASN A 610 -29.55 -1.39 -15.98
N SER A 611 -28.26 -1.24 -15.64
CA SER A 611 -27.63 -1.90 -14.48
C SER A 611 -26.80 -0.97 -13.61
N SER A 612 -26.18 0.07 -14.18
CA SER A 612 -25.33 1.03 -13.46
C SER A 612 -26.14 2.21 -12.93
N PRO A 613 -26.33 2.35 -11.60
CA PRO A 613 -26.87 3.56 -11.00
C PRO A 613 -25.88 4.73 -11.09
N ALA A 614 -26.41 5.94 -10.96
CA ALA A 614 -25.65 7.17 -10.93
C ALA A 614 -26.05 8.05 -9.74
N ILE A 615 -25.05 8.68 -9.10
CA ILE A 615 -25.23 9.81 -8.19
C ILE A 615 -24.68 11.06 -8.88
N THR A 616 -25.46 12.15 -8.98
CA THR A 616 -24.90 13.48 -9.23
C THR A 616 -24.70 14.21 -7.91
N PHE A 617 -23.61 14.96 -7.79
CA PHE A 617 -23.38 15.87 -6.68
C PHE A 617 -24.02 17.25 -6.99
N ALA A 618 -23.97 18.17 -6.03
CA ALA A 618 -24.33 19.57 -6.26
C ALA A 618 -23.47 20.18 -7.41
N PRO A 619 -24.04 21.03 -8.29
CA PRO A 619 -23.27 21.67 -9.36
C PRO A 619 -22.12 22.53 -8.81
N GLN A 620 -20.94 22.38 -9.41
CA GLN A 620 -19.75 23.15 -9.06
C GLN A 620 -19.60 24.37 -9.98
N HIS A 621 -18.78 25.35 -9.60
CA HIS A 621 -18.51 26.54 -10.41
C HIS A 621 -17.02 26.66 -10.77
N PHE A 622 -16.64 26.09 -11.92
CA PHE A 622 -15.26 26.10 -12.43
C PHE A 622 -15.08 27.23 -13.46
N LYS A 623 -14.29 28.26 -13.11
CA LYS A 623 -14.05 29.41 -14.00
C LYS A 623 -13.13 29.01 -15.15
N ASP A 624 -12.00 28.40 -14.82
CA ASP A 624 -11.04 27.84 -15.77
C ASP A 624 -10.94 26.30 -15.65
N ILE A 625 -10.01 25.69 -16.39
CA ILE A 625 -9.72 24.26 -16.28
C ILE A 625 -8.99 23.92 -14.97
N ASN A 626 -8.24 24.85 -14.38
CA ASN A 626 -7.50 24.59 -13.14
C ASN A 626 -8.45 24.42 -11.95
N ASP A 627 -9.57 25.13 -11.90
CA ASP A 627 -10.64 24.90 -10.90
C ASP A 627 -11.19 23.46 -10.98
N GLN A 628 -11.48 22.97 -12.20
CA GLN A 628 -11.93 21.59 -12.44
C GLN A 628 -10.89 20.55 -11.99
N LEU A 629 -9.61 20.76 -12.36
CA LEU A 629 -8.53 19.84 -12.01
C LEU A 629 -8.16 19.88 -10.52
N ARG A 630 -8.38 21.02 -9.82
CA ARG A 630 -8.27 21.11 -8.36
C ARG A 630 -9.37 20.30 -7.67
N PHE A 631 -10.61 20.44 -8.12
CA PHE A 631 -11.72 19.62 -7.60
C PHE A 631 -11.45 18.13 -7.81
N ALA A 632 -10.96 17.73 -9.00
CA ALA A 632 -10.56 16.35 -9.26
C ALA A 632 -9.40 15.88 -8.36
N ALA A 633 -8.37 16.71 -8.14
CA ALA A 633 -7.26 16.37 -7.24
C ALA A 633 -7.72 16.15 -5.79
N ASN A 634 -8.58 17.03 -5.27
CA ASN A 634 -9.14 16.92 -3.92
C ASN A 634 -10.08 15.70 -3.79
N LEU A 635 -10.84 15.38 -4.84
CA LEU A 635 -11.67 14.18 -4.88
C LEU A 635 -10.82 12.89 -4.84
N ILE A 636 -9.72 12.84 -5.60
CA ILE A 636 -8.76 11.73 -5.57
C ILE A 636 -8.13 11.62 -4.18
N SER A 637 -7.74 12.75 -3.57
CA SER A 637 -7.23 12.82 -2.19
C SER A 637 -8.20 12.15 -1.22
N GLY A 638 -9.47 12.58 -1.21
CA GLY A 638 -10.51 11.98 -0.37
C GLY A 638 -10.78 10.50 -0.65
N VAL A 639 -10.67 10.04 -1.90
CA VAL A 639 -10.77 8.61 -2.26
C VAL A 639 -9.64 7.80 -1.64
N GLN A 640 -8.42 8.34 -1.61
CA GLN A 640 -7.30 7.67 -0.95
C GLN A 640 -7.43 7.64 0.58
N ASP A 641 -7.95 8.69 1.22
CA ASP A 641 -8.27 8.66 2.66
C ASP A 641 -9.35 7.62 2.97
N TYR A 642 -10.41 7.59 2.16
CA TYR A 642 -11.48 6.62 2.35
C TYR A 642 -10.99 5.18 2.12
N LYS A 643 -10.16 4.94 1.10
CA LYS A 643 -9.53 3.64 0.87
C LYS A 643 -8.61 3.25 2.05
N ALA A 644 -7.79 4.16 2.56
CA ALA A 644 -6.95 3.89 3.73
C ALA A 644 -7.75 3.49 4.98
N LEU A 645 -8.95 4.07 5.20
CA LEU A 645 -9.87 3.65 6.26
C LEU A 645 -10.46 2.25 6.05
N LEU A 646 -10.58 1.78 4.80
CA LEU A 646 -10.96 0.41 4.49
C LEU A 646 -9.78 -0.54 4.73
N ASP A 647 -8.62 -0.25 4.14
CA ASP A 647 -7.44 -1.14 4.21
C ASP A 647 -6.96 -1.37 5.65
N THR A 648 -7.07 -0.34 6.50
CA THR A 648 -6.75 -0.41 7.94
C THR A 648 -7.88 -0.94 8.82
N HIS A 649 -9.04 -1.31 8.24
CA HIS A 649 -10.26 -1.74 8.93
C HIS A 649 -10.77 -0.71 9.96
N ALA A 650 -10.42 0.57 9.78
CA ALA A 650 -10.75 1.68 10.69
C ALA A 650 -12.12 2.33 10.42
N LEU A 651 -12.80 1.98 9.32
CA LEU A 651 -14.15 2.47 9.03
C LEU A 651 -15.16 1.98 10.08
N PRO A 652 -15.89 2.87 10.78
CA PRO A 652 -16.82 2.47 11.84
C PRO A 652 -17.91 1.50 11.35
N THR A 653 -18.18 0.45 12.13
CA THR A 653 -19.25 -0.51 11.84
C THR A 653 -20.60 0.20 11.71
N ASP A 654 -21.30 -0.02 10.60
CA ASP A 654 -22.67 0.44 10.43
C ASP A 654 -23.61 -0.24 11.42
N PHE A 655 -24.59 0.52 11.92
CA PHE A 655 -25.69 -0.01 12.72
C PHE A 655 -27.03 0.25 12.04
N SER A 656 -27.96 -0.70 12.19
CA SER A 656 -29.31 -0.59 11.65
C SER A 656 -30.05 0.63 12.21
N ARG A 657 -30.84 1.27 11.35
CA ARG A 657 -31.66 2.46 11.67
C ARG A 657 -33.13 2.15 11.37
N GLY A 658 -34.05 2.97 11.87
CA GLY A 658 -35.49 2.75 11.70
C GLY A 658 -36.07 1.74 12.70
N GLN A 659 -37.02 0.90 12.25
CA GLN A 659 -37.88 0.09 13.14
C GLN A 659 -37.17 -1.03 13.92
N LEU A 660 -35.99 -1.45 13.47
CA LEU A 660 -35.19 -2.52 14.09
C LEU A 660 -33.75 -2.00 14.22
N SER A 661 -33.59 -0.93 15.00
CA SER A 661 -32.35 -0.17 15.16
C SER A 661 -31.37 -0.77 16.17
N GLY A 662 -30.07 -0.59 15.96
CA GLY A 662 -29.03 -0.94 16.93
C GLY A 662 -28.38 -2.32 16.75
N HIS A 663 -28.73 -3.07 15.70
CA HIS A 663 -27.99 -4.26 15.30
C HIS A 663 -26.81 -3.86 14.40
N PRO A 664 -25.63 -4.51 14.50
CA PRO A 664 -24.53 -4.28 13.57
C PRO A 664 -24.89 -4.73 12.16
N LEU A 665 -24.24 -4.15 11.15
CA LEU A 665 -24.39 -4.49 9.74
C LEU A 665 -23.06 -4.98 9.14
N CYS A 666 -23.14 -6.03 8.31
CA CYS A 666 -22.03 -6.58 7.54
C CYS A 666 -21.34 -5.48 6.72
N MET A 667 -20.01 -5.43 6.80
CA MET A 667 -19.18 -4.41 6.14
C MET A 667 -18.55 -4.90 4.83
N LYS A 668 -18.66 -6.19 4.47
CA LYS A 668 -18.00 -6.80 3.29
C LYS A 668 -18.22 -6.04 1.98
N GLN A 669 -19.39 -5.43 1.78
CA GLN A 669 -19.69 -4.62 0.60
C GLN A 669 -18.74 -3.41 0.41
N TYR A 670 -18.27 -2.77 1.49
CA TYR A 670 -17.36 -1.62 1.39
C TYR A 670 -16.02 -1.99 0.75
N TYR A 671 -15.49 -3.17 1.09
CA TYR A 671 -14.23 -3.67 0.53
C TYR A 671 -14.34 -3.95 -0.97
N GLY A 672 -15.55 -4.13 -1.50
CA GLY A 672 -15.83 -4.26 -2.94
C GLY A 672 -15.75 -2.94 -3.74
N LEU A 673 -15.74 -1.77 -3.09
CA LEU A 673 -15.79 -0.46 -3.77
C LEU A 673 -14.63 -0.23 -4.76
N PHE A 674 -13.41 -0.61 -4.36
CA PHE A 674 -12.19 -0.35 -5.13
C PHE A 674 -11.42 -1.61 -5.55
N SER A 675 -11.69 -2.77 -4.91
CA SER A 675 -11.01 -4.05 -5.19
C SER A 675 -11.62 -4.87 -6.33
N SER A 676 -12.73 -4.41 -6.92
CA SER A 676 -13.54 -5.20 -7.83
C SER A 676 -13.48 -4.73 -9.29
N TYR A 677 -13.80 -5.65 -10.21
CA TYR A 677 -14.03 -5.40 -11.64
C TYR A 677 -15.01 -6.43 -12.20
N ARG A 678 -15.93 -6.03 -13.09
CA ARG A 678 -16.91 -6.94 -13.72
C ARG A 678 -16.47 -7.35 -15.13
N LEU A 679 -15.80 -8.49 -15.26
CA LEU A 679 -15.42 -9.05 -16.56
C LEU A 679 -16.67 -9.45 -17.37
N PRO A 680 -16.77 -9.06 -18.65
CA PRO A 680 -17.79 -9.58 -19.55
C PRO A 680 -17.47 -11.04 -19.93
N GLY A 681 -18.48 -11.90 -20.00
CA GLY A 681 -18.38 -13.25 -20.54
C GLY A 681 -19.54 -13.54 -21.48
N LEU A 682 -19.41 -14.50 -22.40
CA LEU A 682 -20.36 -14.67 -23.53
C LEU A 682 -21.82 -14.94 -23.08
N THR A 683 -22.00 -15.70 -22.01
CA THR A 683 -23.32 -16.06 -21.44
C THR A 683 -23.53 -15.56 -20.01
N LYS A 684 -22.45 -15.45 -19.25
CA LYS A 684 -22.40 -15.00 -17.86
C LYS A 684 -21.13 -14.18 -17.65
N ASP A 685 -21.26 -13.05 -16.98
CA ASP A 685 -20.15 -12.19 -16.55
C ASP A 685 -19.44 -12.75 -15.30
N THR A 686 -18.27 -12.22 -14.96
CA THR A 686 -17.55 -12.61 -13.74
C THR A 686 -17.16 -11.38 -12.93
N LEU A 687 -17.70 -11.27 -11.71
CA LEU A 687 -17.19 -10.31 -10.73
C LEU A 687 -15.84 -10.82 -10.19
N VAL A 688 -14.77 -10.15 -10.58
CA VAL A 688 -13.44 -10.36 -10.01
C VAL A 688 -13.30 -9.44 -8.82
N ALA A 689 -13.05 -10.01 -7.64
CA ALA A 689 -12.59 -9.29 -6.46
C ALA A 689 -11.13 -9.66 -6.18
N GLN A 690 -10.30 -8.65 -5.97
CA GLN A 690 -8.86 -8.84 -5.71
C GLN A 690 -8.68 -9.52 -4.33
N LYS A 691 -8.17 -10.75 -4.32
CA LYS A 691 -8.12 -11.62 -3.12
C LYS A 691 -7.15 -11.18 -2.01
N SER A 692 -6.44 -10.08 -2.22
CA SER A 692 -5.48 -9.50 -1.27
C SER A 692 -5.98 -8.12 -0.88
N ASN A 693 -6.05 -7.85 0.42
CA ASN A 693 -6.30 -6.49 0.93
C ASN A 693 -5.13 -5.54 0.59
N VAL A 694 -3.95 -6.08 0.31
CA VAL A 694 -2.81 -5.34 -0.25
C VAL A 694 -2.91 -5.37 -1.77
N MET A 695 -3.18 -4.23 -2.39
CA MET A 695 -3.07 -4.08 -3.85
C MET A 695 -1.60 -4.19 -4.29
N PRO A 696 -1.32 -4.66 -5.52
CA PRO A 696 0.03 -4.65 -6.06
C PRO A 696 0.51 -3.21 -6.27
N GLU A 697 1.66 -2.84 -5.69
CA GLU A 697 2.26 -1.53 -5.92
C GLU A 697 2.75 -1.35 -7.37
N PRO A 698 2.71 -0.12 -7.93
CA PRO A 698 2.09 1.09 -7.36
C PRO A 698 0.56 1.03 -7.43
N GLU A 699 -0.13 1.66 -6.47
CA GLU A 699 -1.58 1.83 -6.60
C GLU A 699 -1.91 3.01 -7.51
N HIS A 700 -2.74 2.78 -8.52
CA HIS A 700 -3.08 3.78 -9.53
C HIS A 700 -4.59 3.94 -9.72
N ILE A 701 -4.99 5.10 -10.23
CA ILE A 701 -6.30 5.35 -10.84
C ILE A 701 -6.17 5.38 -12.36
N ILE A 702 -7.30 5.30 -13.06
CA ILE A 702 -7.37 5.65 -14.48
C ILE A 702 -8.06 7.00 -14.63
N VAL A 703 -7.41 7.95 -15.30
CA VAL A 703 -8.02 9.23 -15.68
C VAL A 703 -8.50 9.13 -17.13
N ALA A 704 -9.79 9.33 -17.36
CA ALA A 704 -10.40 9.39 -18.68
C ALA A 704 -10.58 10.84 -19.12
N CYS A 705 -9.95 11.27 -20.20
CA CYS A 705 -10.06 12.62 -20.75
C CYS A 705 -10.06 12.57 -22.28
N ASN A 706 -11.02 13.23 -22.93
CA ASN A 706 -11.24 13.18 -24.38
C ASN A 706 -11.29 11.73 -24.95
N ASN A 707 -11.85 10.80 -24.16
CA ASN A 707 -11.93 9.35 -24.43
C ASN A 707 -10.58 8.61 -24.43
N GLN A 708 -9.49 9.29 -24.04
CA GLN A 708 -8.16 8.72 -23.83
C GLN A 708 -8.01 8.32 -22.35
N PHE A 709 -7.33 7.20 -22.07
CA PHE A 709 -7.19 6.64 -20.73
C PHE A 709 -5.74 6.70 -20.26
N PHE A 710 -5.50 7.37 -19.14
CA PHE A 710 -4.16 7.56 -18.58
C PHE A 710 -4.05 6.89 -17.22
N VAL A 711 -2.96 6.13 -17.02
CA VAL A 711 -2.56 5.66 -15.69
C VAL A 711 -2.05 6.84 -14.89
N LEU A 712 -2.62 7.06 -13.70
CA LEU A 712 -2.09 7.96 -12.69
C LEU A 712 -1.81 7.16 -11.42
N ASP A 713 -0.53 6.87 -11.18
CA ASP A 713 -0.08 6.32 -9.90
C ASP A 713 -0.40 7.32 -8.78
N VAL A 714 -1.09 6.87 -7.73
CA VAL A 714 -1.51 7.72 -6.60
C VAL A 714 -0.85 7.31 -5.28
N VAL A 715 -0.37 6.06 -5.16
CA VAL A 715 0.53 5.58 -4.10
C VAL A 715 1.77 4.96 -4.74
N ILE A 716 2.95 5.44 -4.37
CA ILE A 716 4.24 5.04 -4.95
C ILE A 716 5.25 4.75 -3.83
N ASN A 717 5.64 3.50 -3.64
CA ASN A 717 6.52 3.03 -2.54
C ASN A 717 5.94 3.39 -1.15
N PHE A 718 4.65 3.14 -0.96
CA PHE A 718 3.82 3.49 0.21
C PHE A 718 3.70 4.99 0.51
N ARG A 719 4.13 5.86 -0.43
CA ARG A 719 3.89 7.30 -0.36
C ARG A 719 2.74 7.70 -1.29
N ARG A 720 1.67 8.20 -0.70
CA ARG A 720 0.59 8.92 -1.40
C ARG A 720 1.10 10.25 -1.99
N LEU A 721 0.66 10.55 -3.21
CA LEU A 721 0.85 11.87 -3.84
C LEU A 721 0.05 12.95 -3.10
N SER A 722 0.58 14.18 -3.02
CA SER A 722 -0.19 15.31 -2.47
C SER A 722 -1.18 15.85 -3.50
N GLU A 723 -2.18 16.62 -3.05
CA GLU A 723 -3.12 17.34 -3.94
C GLU A 723 -2.41 18.23 -4.97
N GLY A 724 -1.27 18.82 -4.61
CA GLY A 724 -0.44 19.60 -5.53
C GLY A 724 0.25 18.73 -6.59
N ASP A 725 0.72 17.54 -6.22
CA ASP A 725 1.28 16.56 -7.16
C ASP A 725 0.18 16.02 -8.09
N LEU A 726 -0.97 15.62 -7.54
CA LEU A 726 -2.14 15.14 -8.27
C LEU A 726 -2.65 16.19 -9.28
N PHE A 727 -2.82 17.44 -8.84
CA PHE A 727 -3.16 18.56 -9.72
C PHE A 727 -2.15 18.74 -10.85
N THR A 728 -0.84 18.69 -10.54
CA THR A 728 0.23 18.81 -11.53
C THR A 728 0.24 17.66 -12.53
N GLN A 729 -0.11 16.44 -12.11
CA GLN A 729 -0.26 15.28 -13.00
C GLN A 729 -1.52 15.39 -13.87
N LEU A 730 -2.65 15.83 -13.29
CA LEU A 730 -3.90 16.08 -14.01
C LEU A 730 -3.75 17.17 -15.08
N GLN A 731 -2.98 18.24 -14.83
CA GLN A 731 -2.63 19.25 -15.84
C GLN A 731 -1.85 18.66 -17.02
N LYS A 732 -0.92 17.72 -16.78
CA LYS A 732 -0.22 17.00 -17.86
C LYS A 732 -1.19 16.13 -18.65
N ILE A 733 -2.06 15.38 -17.97
CA ILE A 733 -3.05 14.50 -18.59
C ILE A 733 -4.00 15.28 -19.49
N ALA A 734 -4.57 16.39 -19.00
CA ALA A 734 -5.42 17.26 -19.82
C ALA A 734 -4.70 17.76 -21.08
N LYS A 735 -3.44 18.22 -20.94
CA LYS A 735 -2.64 18.70 -22.08
C LYS A 735 -2.27 17.59 -23.07
N MET A 736 -2.03 16.35 -22.62
CA MET A 736 -1.77 15.21 -23.51
C MET A 736 -3.06 14.81 -24.24
N ALA A 737 -4.21 14.86 -23.57
CA ALA A 737 -5.53 14.58 -24.16
C ALA A 737 -5.99 15.63 -25.20
N GLU A 738 -5.33 16.79 -25.28
CA GLU A 738 -5.54 17.82 -26.31
C GLU A 738 -4.71 17.59 -27.59
N ASN A 739 -3.79 16.61 -27.62
CA ASN A 739 -2.92 16.38 -28.78
C ASN A 739 -3.60 15.52 -29.86
N GLU A 740 -4.07 16.15 -30.94
CA GLU A 740 -4.74 15.45 -32.04
C GLU A 740 -3.87 14.39 -32.75
N GLU A 741 -2.54 14.56 -32.77
CA GLU A 741 -1.61 13.59 -33.39
C GLU A 741 -1.45 12.29 -32.58
N GLU A 742 -1.80 12.30 -31.30
CA GLU A 742 -1.67 11.16 -30.37
C GLU A 742 -3.02 10.53 -29.98
N MET A 743 -4.15 11.03 -30.49
CA MET A 743 -5.48 10.51 -30.16
C MET A 743 -5.68 9.06 -30.64
N LEU A 744 -5.93 8.16 -29.70
CA LEU A 744 -6.28 6.76 -29.95
C LEU A 744 -7.80 6.57 -30.09
N PRO A 745 -8.25 5.44 -30.69
CA PRO A 745 -9.66 5.11 -30.79
C PRO A 745 -10.36 5.06 -29.42
N PRO A 746 -11.65 5.45 -29.32
CA PRO A 746 -12.36 5.60 -28.04
C PRO A 746 -12.84 4.24 -27.48
N ILE A 747 -11.91 3.39 -27.05
CA ILE A 747 -12.15 1.99 -26.64
C ILE A 747 -13.21 1.86 -25.53
N GLY A 748 -13.31 2.83 -24.62
CA GLY A 748 -14.31 2.85 -23.54
C GLY A 748 -15.76 2.73 -24.02
N LEU A 749 -16.05 3.17 -25.25
CA LEU A 749 -17.37 3.00 -25.89
C LEU A 749 -17.81 1.53 -25.95
N LEU A 750 -16.88 0.58 -26.09
CA LEU A 750 -17.19 -0.85 -26.17
C LEU A 750 -17.76 -1.39 -24.85
N THR A 751 -17.45 -0.75 -23.71
CA THR A 751 -18.06 -1.10 -22.41
C THR A 751 -19.53 -0.65 -22.28
N THR A 752 -20.01 0.19 -23.21
CA THR A 752 -21.38 0.71 -23.23
C THR A 752 -22.38 -0.18 -23.96
N ASP A 753 -21.91 -1.23 -24.64
CA ASP A 753 -22.72 -2.16 -25.43
C ASP A 753 -23.30 -3.30 -24.57
N GLY A 754 -24.09 -4.18 -25.19
CA GLY A 754 -24.54 -5.43 -24.61
C GLY A 754 -23.38 -6.30 -24.11
N ARG A 755 -23.64 -7.11 -23.08
CA ARG A 755 -22.56 -7.82 -22.36
C ARG A 755 -21.92 -8.93 -23.19
N THR A 756 -22.61 -9.47 -24.18
CA THR A 756 -22.10 -10.53 -25.07
C THR A 756 -21.27 -9.92 -26.19
N GLU A 757 -21.76 -8.81 -26.74
CA GLU A 757 -21.13 -7.96 -27.74
C GLU A 757 -19.79 -7.41 -27.21
N TRP A 758 -19.78 -6.90 -25.97
CA TRP A 758 -18.55 -6.50 -25.29
C TRP A 758 -17.63 -7.68 -24.98
N ALA A 759 -18.16 -8.87 -24.61
CA ALA A 759 -17.33 -10.05 -24.42
C ALA A 759 -16.59 -10.46 -25.71
N GLU A 760 -17.27 -10.47 -26.87
CA GLU A 760 -16.68 -10.79 -28.17
C GLU A 760 -15.66 -9.74 -28.64
N ALA A 761 -15.96 -8.45 -28.40
CA ALA A 761 -15.04 -7.36 -28.68
C ALA A 761 -13.79 -7.42 -27.79
N ARG A 762 -13.95 -7.63 -26.46
CA ARG A 762 -12.81 -7.80 -25.52
C ARG A 762 -12.00 -9.05 -25.88
N MET A 763 -12.62 -10.18 -26.24
CA MET A 763 -11.92 -11.37 -26.75
C MET A 763 -11.11 -11.09 -28.03
N THR A 764 -11.45 -10.06 -28.80
CA THR A 764 -10.66 -9.62 -29.96
C THR A 764 -9.53 -8.66 -29.58
N LEU A 765 -9.78 -7.71 -28.66
CA LEU A 765 -8.72 -6.85 -28.10
C LEU A 765 -7.60 -7.67 -27.44
N MET A 766 -7.98 -8.66 -26.61
CA MET A 766 -7.07 -9.55 -25.85
C MET A 766 -6.10 -10.38 -26.70
N LYS A 767 -6.22 -10.37 -28.04
CA LYS A 767 -5.27 -11.04 -28.96
C LYS A 767 -3.94 -10.29 -29.03
N ASP A 768 -3.97 -8.96 -28.95
CA ASP A 768 -2.78 -8.10 -28.95
C ASP A 768 -2.18 -7.94 -27.53
N SER A 769 -0.88 -7.69 -27.43
CA SER A 769 -0.19 -7.47 -26.14
C SER A 769 -0.48 -6.12 -25.51
N THR A 770 -0.38 -5.04 -26.27
CA THR A 770 -0.56 -3.68 -25.75
C THR A 770 -1.99 -3.48 -25.27
N ASN A 771 -2.97 -4.08 -25.95
CA ASN A 771 -4.36 -4.14 -25.48
C ASN A 771 -4.51 -4.93 -24.17
N ARG A 772 -3.86 -6.09 -24.02
CA ARG A 772 -3.92 -6.87 -22.75
C ARG A 772 -3.35 -6.09 -21.59
N ASP A 773 -2.18 -5.49 -21.78
CA ASP A 773 -1.48 -4.72 -20.74
C ASP A 773 -2.31 -3.48 -20.35
N SER A 774 -2.96 -2.82 -21.31
CA SER A 774 -3.86 -1.68 -21.08
C SER A 774 -5.15 -2.11 -20.34
N LEU A 775 -5.73 -3.26 -20.69
CA LEU A 775 -6.91 -3.81 -20.01
C LEU A 775 -6.59 -4.19 -18.56
N ASP A 776 -5.45 -4.85 -18.31
CA ASP A 776 -4.98 -5.20 -16.96
C ASP A 776 -4.78 -3.95 -16.07
N MET A 777 -4.24 -2.86 -16.62
CA MET A 777 -4.16 -1.59 -15.89
C MET A 777 -5.55 -1.01 -15.56
N ILE A 778 -6.55 -1.13 -16.43
CA ILE A 778 -7.91 -0.65 -16.12
C ILE A 778 -8.63 -1.60 -15.14
N GLU A 779 -8.36 -2.90 -15.21
CA GLU A 779 -8.93 -3.91 -14.30
C GLU A 779 -8.45 -3.70 -12.87
N ARG A 780 -7.14 -3.49 -12.67
CA ARG A 780 -6.49 -3.36 -11.35
C ARG A 780 -6.52 -1.96 -10.71
N CYS A 781 -7.04 -0.93 -11.37
CA CYS A 781 -7.04 0.42 -10.78
C CYS A 781 -7.96 0.54 -9.55
N ILE A 782 -7.78 1.57 -8.71
CA ILE A 782 -8.69 1.87 -7.60
C ILE A 782 -10.08 2.29 -8.13
N CYS A 783 -10.10 3.28 -9.03
CA CYS A 783 -11.31 3.86 -9.61
C CYS A 783 -10.98 4.55 -10.95
N LEU A 784 -12.02 5.02 -11.64
CA LEU A 784 -11.90 5.97 -12.74
C LEU A 784 -12.20 7.41 -12.28
N VAL A 785 -11.51 8.38 -12.89
CA VAL A 785 -11.84 9.82 -12.83
C VAL A 785 -12.02 10.34 -14.25
N CYS A 786 -13.24 10.73 -14.60
CA CYS A 786 -13.63 11.16 -15.94
C CYS A 786 -13.66 12.69 -15.99
N LEU A 787 -12.68 13.28 -16.68
CA LEU A 787 -12.60 14.71 -16.96
C LEU A 787 -13.46 15.01 -18.20
N ASP A 788 -14.74 15.30 -17.96
CA ASP A 788 -15.75 15.44 -19.02
C ASP A 788 -15.67 16.80 -19.72
N SER A 789 -15.78 16.79 -21.05
CA SER A 789 -15.98 18.00 -21.86
C SER A 789 -17.36 18.63 -21.56
N PRO A 790 -17.54 19.95 -21.74
CA PRO A 790 -18.82 20.61 -21.45
C PRO A 790 -20.01 19.96 -22.16
N SER A 791 -21.06 19.65 -21.41
CA SER A 791 -22.28 19.00 -21.90
C SER A 791 -22.97 19.84 -22.99
N GLY A 792 -22.90 21.17 -22.89
CA GLY A 792 -23.51 22.12 -23.83
C GLY A 792 -25.04 22.18 -23.72
N VAL A 793 -25.59 21.71 -22.60
CA VAL A 793 -27.02 21.84 -22.24
C VAL A 793 -27.14 22.62 -20.93
N GLU A 794 -28.36 23.11 -20.63
CA GLU A 794 -28.63 23.70 -19.33
C GLU A 794 -28.39 22.70 -18.20
N LEU A 795 -27.68 23.10 -17.15
CA LEU A 795 -27.38 22.29 -15.96
C LEU A 795 -28.59 22.17 -15.01
N ASN A 796 -29.76 21.87 -15.55
CA ASN A 796 -30.85 21.35 -14.73
C ASN A 796 -30.53 19.90 -14.33
N ASN A 797 -31.01 19.49 -13.16
CA ASN A 797 -30.68 18.20 -12.56
C ASN A 797 -31.10 16.98 -13.42
N THR A 798 -32.10 17.11 -14.29
CA THR A 798 -32.48 16.04 -15.24
C THR A 798 -31.40 15.82 -16.31
N ASN A 799 -30.86 16.91 -16.88
CA ASN A 799 -29.75 16.84 -17.81
C ASN A 799 -28.47 16.30 -17.14
N MET A 800 -28.21 16.68 -15.88
CA MET A 800 -27.07 16.15 -15.12
C MET A 800 -27.20 14.63 -14.86
N ALA A 801 -28.41 14.14 -14.57
CA ALA A 801 -28.67 12.70 -14.46
C ALA A 801 -28.41 11.94 -15.78
N PHE A 802 -28.83 12.49 -16.93
CA PHE A 802 -28.53 11.89 -18.25
C PHE A 802 -27.02 11.84 -18.55
N GLN A 803 -26.26 12.88 -18.20
CA GLN A 803 -24.79 12.88 -18.35
C GLN A 803 -24.11 11.83 -17.48
N MET A 804 -24.57 11.59 -16.25
CA MET A 804 -24.00 10.52 -15.43
C MET A 804 -24.40 9.14 -15.96
N LEU A 805 -25.68 8.90 -16.24
CA LEU A 805 -26.16 7.58 -16.66
C LEU A 805 -25.51 7.09 -17.97
N HIS A 806 -25.31 7.96 -18.96
CA HIS A 806 -24.85 7.57 -20.31
C HIS A 806 -23.97 8.62 -21.04
N GLY A 807 -23.39 9.60 -20.33
CA GLY A 807 -22.43 10.57 -20.89
C GLY A 807 -22.94 11.46 -22.02
N GLY A 808 -24.25 11.49 -22.30
CA GLY A 808 -24.80 12.12 -23.51
C GLY A 808 -24.53 11.38 -24.82
N GLY A 809 -23.98 10.15 -24.78
CA GLY A 809 -23.66 9.34 -25.96
C GLY A 809 -22.31 9.68 -26.62
N TYR A 810 -22.03 9.05 -27.77
CA TYR A 810 -20.73 9.10 -28.44
C TYR A 810 -20.23 10.51 -28.79
N HIS A 811 -21.11 11.40 -29.30
CA HIS A 811 -20.76 12.78 -29.66
C HIS A 811 -20.62 13.73 -28.45
N LYS A 812 -20.52 13.18 -27.24
CA LYS A 812 -20.35 13.87 -25.95
C LYS A 812 -19.30 13.11 -25.13
N ASN A 813 -19.65 12.66 -23.93
CA ASN A 813 -18.74 11.97 -23.01
C ASN A 813 -19.11 10.48 -22.82
N GLY A 814 -20.00 9.91 -23.65
CA GLY A 814 -20.45 8.52 -23.52
C GLY A 814 -19.33 7.49 -23.67
N ALA A 815 -18.26 7.82 -24.39
CA ALA A 815 -17.06 6.98 -24.52
C ALA A 815 -15.94 7.34 -23.52
N ASN A 816 -16.09 8.42 -22.74
CA ASN A 816 -15.15 8.88 -21.71
C ASN A 816 -15.41 8.12 -20.38
N ARG A 817 -15.59 6.80 -20.47
CA ARG A 817 -16.15 5.92 -19.43
C ARG A 817 -15.57 4.51 -19.54
N TRP A 818 -15.68 3.74 -18.47
CA TRP A 818 -15.37 2.31 -18.45
C TRP A 818 -16.32 1.56 -17.51
N TYR A 819 -17.45 1.10 -18.04
CA TYR A 819 -18.60 0.67 -17.23
C TYR A 819 -18.40 -0.62 -16.43
N ASP A 820 -17.40 -1.44 -16.76
CA ASP A 820 -17.04 -2.62 -15.97
C ASP A 820 -16.40 -2.27 -14.60
N LYS A 821 -15.94 -1.03 -14.39
CA LYS A 821 -15.26 -0.62 -13.16
C LYS A 821 -16.27 -0.08 -12.12
N PRO A 822 -16.25 -0.55 -10.85
CA PRO A 822 -17.32 -0.26 -9.89
C PRO A 822 -17.49 1.21 -9.49
N MET A 823 -16.44 2.02 -9.55
CA MET A 823 -16.48 3.44 -9.18
C MET A 823 -15.87 4.29 -10.30
N GLN A 824 -16.70 5.07 -10.98
CA GLN A 824 -16.31 6.06 -11.99
C GLN A 824 -16.74 7.45 -11.53
N PHE A 825 -15.84 8.22 -10.93
CA PHE A 825 -16.10 9.61 -10.60
C PHE A 825 -16.09 10.46 -11.87
N VAL A 826 -17.00 11.41 -11.99
CA VAL A 826 -17.06 12.34 -13.13
C VAL A 826 -16.94 13.77 -12.62
N VAL A 827 -16.08 14.55 -13.27
CA VAL A 827 -15.83 15.96 -12.98
C VAL A 827 -15.89 16.72 -14.31
N GLY A 828 -17.07 17.19 -14.69
CA GLY A 828 -17.32 17.91 -15.93
C GLY A 828 -16.81 19.36 -15.91
N ARG A 829 -16.26 19.81 -17.04
CA ARG A 829 -15.70 21.17 -17.20
C ARG A 829 -16.74 22.28 -16.99
N ASP A 830 -18.01 21.99 -17.20
CA ASP A 830 -19.15 22.89 -16.94
C ASP A 830 -19.58 22.95 -15.47
N GLY A 831 -18.99 22.13 -14.58
CA GLY A 831 -19.35 22.03 -13.16
C GLY A 831 -20.18 20.79 -12.81
N LEU A 832 -20.47 19.95 -13.79
CA LEU A 832 -21.30 18.75 -13.65
C LEU A 832 -20.49 17.61 -13.00
N CYS A 833 -20.68 17.38 -11.70
CA CYS A 833 -19.94 16.38 -10.93
C CYS A 833 -20.82 15.22 -10.42
N GLY A 834 -20.24 14.03 -10.24
CA GLY A 834 -20.95 12.85 -9.72
C GLY A 834 -20.12 11.58 -9.70
N THR A 835 -20.79 10.44 -9.53
CA THR A 835 -20.21 9.09 -9.69
C THR A 835 -21.20 8.16 -10.40
N VAL A 836 -20.67 7.31 -11.28
CA VAL A 836 -21.37 6.22 -11.96
C VAL A 836 -20.82 4.91 -11.41
N CYS A 837 -21.68 3.96 -11.07
CA CYS A 837 -21.26 2.75 -10.36
C CYS A 837 -21.65 1.47 -11.10
N GLU A 838 -20.79 0.44 -11.04
CA GLU A 838 -21.20 -0.94 -11.35
C GLU A 838 -21.75 -1.57 -10.07
N HIS A 839 -22.93 -2.19 -10.15
CA HIS A 839 -23.76 -2.50 -8.99
C HIS A 839 -23.55 -3.94 -8.46
N SER A 840 -22.86 -4.80 -9.20
CA SER A 840 -22.64 -6.19 -8.80
C SER A 840 -21.84 -6.38 -7.50
N PRO A 841 -20.85 -5.55 -7.10
CA PRO A 841 -20.16 -5.72 -5.81
C PRO A 841 -20.88 -5.14 -4.57
N PHE A 842 -21.64 -4.03 -4.68
CA PHE A 842 -22.21 -3.33 -3.51
C PHE A 842 -23.56 -2.66 -3.78
N ASP A 843 -24.28 -2.30 -2.71
CA ASP A 843 -25.61 -1.68 -2.76
C ASP A 843 -25.58 -0.15 -2.54
N GLY A 844 -26.66 0.54 -2.96
CA GLY A 844 -26.73 2.00 -2.99
C GLY A 844 -26.49 2.73 -1.65
N ILE A 845 -26.71 2.07 -0.51
CA ILE A 845 -26.41 2.64 0.82
C ILE A 845 -24.89 2.77 1.05
N VAL A 846 -24.12 1.77 0.61
CA VAL A 846 -22.64 1.73 0.73
C VAL A 846 -22.01 2.76 -0.19
N MET A 847 -22.49 2.83 -1.43
CA MET A 847 -22.19 3.88 -2.40
C MET A 847 -22.46 5.29 -1.83
N VAL A 848 -23.60 5.50 -1.15
CA VAL A 848 -23.93 6.79 -0.51
C VAL A 848 -23.02 7.12 0.66
N GLN A 849 -22.70 6.18 1.56
CA GLN A 849 -21.78 6.47 2.67
C GLN A 849 -20.36 6.79 2.21
N CYS A 850 -19.89 6.16 1.12
CA CYS A 850 -18.66 6.57 0.44
C CYS A 850 -18.78 8.01 -0.11
N ALA A 851 -19.79 8.30 -0.93
CA ALA A 851 -19.98 9.62 -1.52
C ALA A 851 -20.14 10.75 -0.47
N GLU A 852 -20.85 10.50 0.64
CA GLU A 852 -20.95 11.47 1.74
C GLU A 852 -19.61 11.74 2.43
N TYR A 853 -18.77 10.71 2.62
CA TYR A 853 -17.44 10.89 3.19
C TYR A 853 -16.57 11.79 2.29
N LEU A 854 -16.57 11.52 0.99
CA LEU A 854 -15.80 12.28 -0.01
C LEU A 854 -16.25 13.75 -0.07
N LEU A 855 -17.57 14.00 -0.10
CA LEU A 855 -18.11 15.37 -0.12
C LEU A 855 -17.79 16.14 1.18
N ARG A 856 -17.86 15.48 2.35
CA ARG A 856 -17.47 16.12 3.63
C ARG A 856 -15.97 16.42 3.70
N HIS A 857 -15.13 15.54 3.15
CA HIS A 857 -13.69 15.76 3.05
C HIS A 857 -13.35 17.00 2.20
N MET A 858 -14.09 17.25 1.12
CA MET A 858 -13.86 18.39 0.21
C MET A 858 -14.44 19.74 0.69
N ALA A 859 -15.23 19.76 1.77
CA ALA A 859 -15.71 20.97 2.47
C ALA A 859 -16.30 22.09 1.57
N VAL A 860 -17.43 21.82 0.91
CA VAL A 860 -18.22 22.82 0.15
C VAL A 860 -19.57 23.08 0.83
N GLU A 861 -19.96 24.36 0.97
CA GLU A 861 -21.24 24.76 1.59
C GLU A 861 -22.37 25.01 0.57
N ASN A 862 -23.57 24.48 0.88
CA ASN A 862 -24.93 24.86 0.44
C ASN A 862 -25.16 25.45 -0.98
N LEU A 863 -25.87 24.74 -1.88
CA LEU A 863 -26.87 25.38 -2.77
C LEU A 863 -27.93 24.43 -3.37
N ASP A 864 -29.17 24.95 -3.46
CA ASP A 864 -30.41 24.26 -3.85
C ASP A 864 -30.52 23.84 -5.35
N PHE A 865 -31.33 22.81 -5.65
CA PHE A 865 -31.40 22.11 -6.95
C PHE A 865 -32.70 21.27 -7.12
N ILE A 866 -33.05 20.86 -8.35
CA ILE A 866 -34.36 20.26 -8.70
C ILE A 866 -34.30 18.98 -9.59
N ALA A 867 -34.12 17.80 -8.97
CA ALA A 867 -34.87 16.61 -9.45
C ALA A 867 -36.37 16.80 -9.10
N TYR A 868 -37.27 15.84 -9.31
CA TYR A 868 -38.67 16.08 -8.94
C TYR A 868 -38.80 16.23 -7.42
N LYS A 869 -38.90 17.48 -6.97
CA LYS A 869 -38.79 17.93 -5.58
C LYS A 869 -40.19 18.29 -5.10
N PHE A 870 -40.79 17.38 -4.34
CA PHE A 870 -42.09 17.57 -3.72
C PHE A 870 -41.91 18.42 -2.46
N GLU A 871 -42.09 19.75 -2.60
CA GLU A 871 -41.84 20.73 -1.52
C GLU A 871 -43.04 20.97 -0.59
N HIS A 872 -44.17 20.28 -0.81
CA HIS A 872 -45.38 20.50 0.00
C HIS A 872 -45.33 19.91 1.41
N TYR A 873 -44.46 18.92 1.65
CA TYR A 873 -44.06 18.39 2.96
C TYR A 873 -42.98 17.31 2.79
N GLY A 874 -42.30 16.97 3.89
CA GLY A 874 -41.35 15.85 3.95
C GLY A 874 -41.66 14.84 5.07
N LYS A 875 -40.63 14.11 5.50
CA LYS A 875 -40.74 13.04 6.52
C LYS A 875 -41.30 13.52 7.86
N GLU A 876 -41.18 14.80 8.21
CA GLU A 876 -41.73 15.32 9.47
C GLU A 876 -43.27 15.42 9.46
N PHE A 877 -43.92 15.66 8.32
CA PHE A 877 -45.39 15.53 8.23
C PHE A 877 -45.81 14.07 8.43
N ILE A 878 -45.13 13.14 7.76
CA ILE A 878 -45.52 11.72 7.76
C ILE A 878 -45.33 11.10 9.15
N LYS A 879 -44.23 11.42 9.84
CA LYS A 879 -43.99 11.05 11.24
C LYS A 879 -45.07 11.60 12.18
N LYS A 880 -45.56 12.83 11.98
CA LYS A 880 -46.67 13.40 12.78
C LYS A 880 -47.97 12.61 12.63
N GLN A 881 -48.19 11.90 11.52
CA GLN A 881 -49.30 10.95 11.35
C GLN A 881 -49.03 9.56 12.00
N LYS A 882 -47.86 9.35 12.63
CA LYS A 882 -47.35 8.07 13.15
C LYS A 882 -47.17 6.99 12.09
N ILE A 883 -46.80 7.37 10.87
CA ILE A 883 -46.58 6.47 9.73
C ILE A 883 -45.07 6.44 9.38
N SER A 884 -44.59 5.29 8.87
CA SER A 884 -43.24 5.20 8.29
C SER A 884 -43.16 6.02 6.98
N PRO A 885 -42.23 6.98 6.84
CA PRO A 885 -42.08 7.78 5.62
C PRO A 885 -41.94 6.93 4.35
N ASP A 886 -41.21 5.82 4.46
CA ASP A 886 -40.94 4.87 3.39
C ASP A 886 -42.22 4.16 2.91
N ALA A 887 -42.96 3.53 3.83
CA ALA A 887 -44.23 2.88 3.52
C ALA A 887 -45.29 3.85 2.97
N TYR A 888 -45.28 5.12 3.43
CA TYR A 888 -46.12 6.18 2.89
C TYR A 888 -45.80 6.49 1.42
N ILE A 889 -44.51 6.57 1.08
CA ILE A 889 -44.05 6.81 -0.29
C ILE A 889 -44.37 5.61 -1.19
N GLN A 890 -44.16 4.38 -0.72
CA GLN A 890 -44.53 3.17 -1.47
C GLN A 890 -46.03 3.13 -1.81
N VAL A 891 -46.90 3.39 -0.82
CA VAL A 891 -48.36 3.45 -1.06
C VAL A 891 -48.74 4.61 -1.99
N ALA A 892 -48.01 5.73 -1.97
CA ALA A 892 -48.18 6.82 -2.94
C ALA A 892 -47.74 6.45 -4.35
N LEU A 893 -46.64 5.69 -4.52
CA LEU A 893 -46.18 5.16 -5.80
C LEU A 893 -47.18 4.16 -6.40
N GLN A 894 -47.77 3.28 -5.58
CA GLN A 894 -48.86 2.40 -6.02
C GLN A 894 -50.09 3.20 -6.47
N LEU A 895 -50.47 4.27 -5.74
CA LEU A 895 -51.59 5.13 -6.14
C LEU A 895 -51.32 5.90 -7.45
N ALA A 896 -50.10 6.41 -7.62
CA ALA A 896 -49.66 7.10 -8.82
C ALA A 896 -49.70 6.15 -10.04
N PHE A 897 -49.12 4.96 -9.91
CA PHE A 897 -49.13 3.94 -10.96
C PHE A 897 -50.57 3.52 -11.32
N TYR A 898 -51.44 3.30 -10.33
CA TYR A 898 -52.84 2.95 -10.59
C TYR A 898 -53.62 4.08 -11.29
N ARG A 899 -53.33 5.34 -10.99
CA ARG A 899 -53.97 6.49 -11.66
C ARG A 899 -53.60 6.57 -13.14
N CYS A 900 -52.33 6.35 -13.48
CA CYS A 900 -51.84 6.27 -14.85
C CYS A 900 -52.39 5.05 -15.61
N HIS A 901 -52.28 3.86 -15.00
CA HIS A 901 -52.34 2.58 -15.73
C HIS A 901 -53.55 1.70 -15.39
N ARG A 902 -54.38 2.10 -14.42
CA ARG A 902 -55.62 1.44 -13.96
C ARG A 902 -55.48 -0.02 -13.50
N ARG A 903 -54.25 -0.44 -13.26
CA ARG A 903 -53.82 -1.72 -12.67
C ARG A 903 -52.68 -1.48 -11.69
N LEU A 904 -52.45 -2.41 -10.77
CA LEU A 904 -51.14 -2.54 -10.12
C LEU A 904 -50.30 -3.57 -10.88
N VAL A 905 -49.01 -3.62 -10.55
CA VAL A 905 -48.01 -4.46 -11.22
C VAL A 905 -47.04 -5.05 -10.20
N PRO A 906 -46.37 -6.17 -10.51
CA PRO A 906 -45.20 -6.62 -9.76
C PRO A 906 -44.23 -5.44 -9.55
N THR A 907 -44.10 -5.05 -8.29
CA THR A 907 -43.25 -3.95 -7.84
C THR A 907 -42.07 -4.53 -7.08
N TYR A 908 -40.89 -4.00 -7.34
CA TYR A 908 -39.68 -4.27 -6.57
C TYR A 908 -39.37 -3.09 -5.63
N GLU A 909 -39.02 -3.40 -4.39
CA GLU A 909 -38.40 -2.47 -3.45
C GLU A 909 -37.24 -3.17 -2.73
N SER A 910 -36.06 -2.54 -2.74
CA SER A 910 -34.83 -3.08 -2.15
C SER A 910 -34.81 -2.98 -0.61
N ALA A 911 -35.03 -4.09 0.10
CA ALA A 911 -34.75 -4.23 1.52
C ALA A 911 -33.31 -4.71 1.76
N SER A 912 -32.51 -3.99 2.56
CA SER A 912 -31.14 -4.47 2.85
C SER A 912 -31.13 -5.65 3.83
N LEU A 913 -30.46 -6.73 3.43
CA LEU A 913 -30.16 -7.91 4.24
C LEU A 913 -28.85 -7.77 5.04
N ARG A 914 -28.17 -6.62 5.04
CA ARG A 914 -26.85 -6.42 5.70
C ARG A 914 -26.80 -6.76 7.19
N ARG A 915 -27.91 -7.09 7.88
CA ARG A 915 -27.87 -7.66 9.24
C ARG A 915 -27.31 -9.08 9.29
N PHE A 916 -27.26 -9.75 8.13
CA PHE A 916 -26.70 -11.08 7.95
C PHE A 916 -25.35 -10.99 7.24
N ASP A 917 -24.49 -11.99 7.45
CA ASP A 917 -23.22 -12.03 6.72
C ASP A 917 -23.44 -12.19 5.20
N GLU A 918 -22.58 -11.53 4.41
CA GLU A 918 -22.70 -11.34 2.96
C GLU A 918 -24.06 -10.78 2.50
N GLY A 919 -24.83 -10.19 3.43
CA GLY A 919 -26.16 -9.65 3.19
C GLY A 919 -26.16 -8.54 2.13
N ARG A 920 -26.80 -8.81 1.00
CA ARG A 920 -27.13 -7.84 -0.06
C ARG A 920 -28.54 -7.29 0.18
N VAL A 921 -29.51 -7.69 -0.65
CA VAL A 921 -30.91 -7.23 -0.58
C VAL A 921 -31.93 -8.34 -0.77
N GLU A 922 -33.14 -8.06 -0.31
CA GLU A 922 -34.37 -8.84 -0.44
C GLU A 922 -35.46 -7.94 -1.08
N ASN A 923 -36.49 -8.54 -1.67
CA ASN A 923 -37.59 -7.79 -2.27
C ASN A 923 -38.73 -7.50 -1.27
N ILE A 924 -39.16 -6.24 -1.19
CA ILE A 924 -40.48 -5.87 -0.65
C ILE A 924 -41.46 -5.73 -1.81
N ARG A 925 -42.47 -6.61 -1.86
CA ARG A 925 -43.48 -6.62 -2.93
C ARG A 925 -44.60 -5.61 -2.66
N SER A 926 -44.31 -4.33 -2.84
CA SER A 926 -45.17 -3.21 -2.44
C SER A 926 -46.57 -3.17 -3.07
N ALA A 927 -46.79 -3.91 -4.16
CA ALA A 927 -48.09 -4.07 -4.80
C ALA A 927 -48.97 -5.08 -4.03
N THR A 928 -49.27 -4.78 -2.77
CA THR A 928 -50.07 -5.64 -1.88
C THR A 928 -51.57 -5.64 -2.23
N SER A 929 -52.30 -6.64 -1.73
CA SER A 929 -53.77 -6.73 -1.84
C SER A 929 -54.48 -5.55 -1.18
N GLU A 930 -53.90 -5.05 -0.10
CA GLU A 930 -54.34 -3.94 0.73
C GLU A 930 -54.08 -2.61 0.01
N ALA A 931 -52.90 -2.44 -0.61
CA ALA A 931 -52.63 -1.34 -1.52
C ALA A 931 -53.62 -1.35 -2.70
N PHE A 932 -53.89 -2.50 -3.33
CA PHE A 932 -54.89 -2.61 -4.40
C PHE A 932 -56.29 -2.17 -3.96
N ALA A 933 -56.71 -2.55 -2.75
CA ALA A 933 -58.00 -2.14 -2.17
C ALA A 933 -58.04 -0.62 -1.87
N PHE A 934 -56.94 -0.04 -1.39
CA PHE A 934 -56.80 1.39 -1.17
C PHE A 934 -56.84 2.20 -2.48
N VAL A 935 -55.96 1.91 -3.44
CA VAL A 935 -55.84 2.72 -4.67
C VAL A 935 -57.13 2.72 -5.48
N LYS A 936 -57.85 1.59 -5.50
CA LYS A 936 -59.15 1.46 -6.16
C LYS A 936 -60.25 2.30 -5.49
N ALA A 937 -60.22 2.43 -4.17
CA ALA A 937 -61.12 3.33 -3.43
C ALA A 937 -60.77 4.82 -3.61
N MET A 938 -59.52 5.13 -3.96
CA MET A 938 -59.04 6.49 -4.27
C MET A 938 -59.19 6.90 -5.74
N ALA A 939 -59.34 5.94 -6.66
CA ALA A 939 -59.41 6.18 -8.11
C ALA A 939 -60.83 6.42 -8.66
N GLY A 940 -61.87 6.14 -7.86
CA GLY A 940 -63.25 6.60 -8.10
C GLY A 940 -64.19 5.64 -8.85
N ASP A 941 -63.76 4.42 -9.20
CA ASP A 941 -64.48 3.56 -10.16
C ASP A 941 -65.81 2.94 -9.65
N LYS A 942 -66.19 3.16 -8.37
CA LYS A 942 -67.52 2.81 -7.80
C LYS A 942 -67.99 3.85 -6.77
N ALA A 943 -69.27 3.77 -6.40
CA ALA A 943 -70.02 4.72 -5.58
C ALA A 943 -69.23 5.29 -4.37
N ALA A 944 -69.44 6.58 -4.09
CA ALA A 944 -68.60 7.43 -3.26
C ALA A 944 -68.20 6.83 -1.89
N VAL A 945 -67.05 6.13 -1.88
CA VAL A 945 -66.43 5.57 -0.68
C VAL A 945 -66.16 6.69 0.32
N SER A 946 -66.59 6.50 1.57
CA SER A 946 -66.43 7.54 2.60
C SER A 946 -64.95 7.82 2.90
N ASP A 947 -64.59 9.05 3.27
CA ASP A 947 -63.21 9.38 3.63
C ASP A 947 -62.74 8.61 4.88
N SER A 948 -63.66 8.16 5.75
CA SER A 948 -63.38 7.23 6.85
C SER A 948 -62.96 5.84 6.34
N GLU A 949 -63.69 5.27 5.36
CA GLU A 949 -63.36 3.96 4.79
C GLU A 949 -62.07 4.02 3.95
N LYS A 950 -61.85 5.09 3.19
CA LYS A 950 -60.56 5.36 2.51
C LYS A 950 -59.40 5.40 3.51
N MET A 951 -59.58 6.08 4.64
CA MET A 951 -58.59 6.15 5.72
C MET A 951 -58.34 4.78 6.37
N GLN A 952 -59.35 3.92 6.52
CA GLN A 952 -59.12 2.57 7.00
C GLN A 952 -58.28 1.76 6.00
N LYS A 953 -58.70 1.69 4.72
CA LYS A 953 -57.92 0.98 3.68
C LYS A 953 -56.49 1.53 3.53
N PHE A 954 -56.31 2.84 3.73
CA PHE A 954 -54.99 3.46 3.77
C PHE A 954 -54.13 2.93 4.92
N LYS A 955 -54.67 2.88 6.15
CA LYS A 955 -53.98 2.27 7.30
C LYS A 955 -53.67 0.79 7.08
N ASP A 956 -54.60 0.05 6.50
CA ASP A 956 -54.44 -1.37 6.17
C ASP A 956 -53.28 -1.56 5.17
N ALA A 957 -53.20 -0.74 4.12
CA ALA A 957 -52.11 -0.75 3.14
C ALA A 957 -50.75 -0.37 3.77
N ILE A 958 -50.72 0.66 4.63
CA ILE A 958 -49.51 1.07 5.37
C ILE A 958 -49.04 -0.03 6.32
N ALA A 959 -49.96 -0.73 7.00
CA ALA A 959 -49.64 -1.85 7.88
C ALA A 959 -49.12 -3.06 7.10
N ALA A 960 -49.77 -3.41 5.97
CA ALA A 960 -49.32 -4.47 5.08
C ALA A 960 -47.91 -4.20 4.54
N GLN A 961 -47.66 -2.98 4.03
CA GLN A 961 -46.32 -2.57 3.59
C GLN A 961 -45.29 -2.70 4.71
N THR A 962 -45.58 -2.11 5.89
CA THR A 962 -44.69 -2.12 7.05
C THR A 962 -44.34 -3.55 7.50
N ASN A 963 -45.33 -4.44 7.55
CA ASN A 963 -45.13 -5.84 7.92
C ASN A 963 -44.26 -6.57 6.87
N TYR A 964 -44.46 -6.30 5.58
CA TYR A 964 -43.62 -6.86 4.51
C TYR A 964 -42.19 -6.32 4.59
N SER A 965 -42.00 -5.03 4.86
CA SER A 965 -40.69 -4.43 5.10
C SER A 965 -39.95 -5.12 6.25
N VAL A 966 -40.63 -5.40 7.37
CA VAL A 966 -40.08 -6.14 8.51
C VAL A 966 -39.68 -7.57 8.14
N LEU A 967 -40.52 -8.29 7.40
CA LEU A 967 -40.20 -9.65 6.92
C LEU A 967 -38.98 -9.66 5.98
N ALA A 968 -38.88 -8.72 5.05
CA ALA A 968 -37.76 -8.63 4.12
C ALA A 968 -36.43 -8.31 4.84
N VAL A 969 -36.38 -7.30 5.72
CA VAL A 969 -35.15 -6.96 6.49
C VAL A 969 -34.80 -7.97 7.60
N THR A 970 -35.59 -9.04 7.77
CA THR A 970 -35.29 -10.18 8.65
C THR A 970 -35.04 -11.48 7.88
N GLY A 971 -34.97 -11.43 6.55
CA GLY A 971 -34.69 -12.60 5.72
C GLY A 971 -35.87 -13.58 5.61
N MET A 972 -37.09 -13.12 5.86
CA MET A 972 -38.34 -13.91 5.95
C MET A 972 -39.35 -13.59 4.82
N ALA A 973 -38.92 -12.87 3.79
CA ALA A 973 -39.69 -12.69 2.55
C ALA A 973 -39.37 -13.82 1.53
N ILE A 974 -39.82 -13.68 0.28
CA ILE A 974 -39.98 -14.84 -0.62
C ILE A 974 -39.03 -14.90 -1.82
N ASP A 975 -38.42 -13.80 -2.26
CA ASP A 975 -37.76 -13.77 -3.58
C ASP A 975 -36.43 -14.51 -3.56
N ASN A 976 -35.55 -14.22 -2.58
CA ASN A 976 -34.32 -15.00 -2.41
C ASN A 976 -34.59 -16.48 -2.12
N HIS A 977 -35.69 -16.78 -1.39
CA HIS A 977 -36.02 -18.18 -1.08
C HIS A 977 -36.50 -18.95 -2.30
N LEU A 978 -37.42 -18.38 -3.08
CA LEU A 978 -37.87 -18.99 -4.35
C LEU A 978 -36.72 -19.08 -5.36
N LEU A 979 -35.78 -18.13 -5.36
CA LEU A 979 -34.53 -18.22 -6.13
C LEU A 979 -33.66 -19.39 -5.66
N GLY A 980 -33.41 -19.54 -4.35
CA GLY A 980 -32.64 -20.65 -3.80
C GLY A 980 -33.22 -22.02 -4.14
N LEU A 981 -34.54 -22.20 -3.98
CA LEU A 981 -35.24 -23.42 -4.37
C LEU A 981 -35.17 -23.69 -5.88
N ARG A 982 -35.19 -22.64 -6.72
CA ARG A 982 -35.09 -22.73 -8.18
C ARG A 982 -33.68 -23.14 -8.64
N GLU A 983 -32.64 -22.58 -8.05
CA GLU A 983 -31.25 -22.90 -8.43
C GLU A 983 -30.81 -24.26 -7.89
N VAL A 984 -31.19 -24.64 -6.66
CA VAL A 984 -30.99 -26.01 -6.16
C VAL A 984 -31.73 -27.02 -7.05
N ALA A 985 -32.93 -26.67 -7.55
CA ALA A 985 -33.62 -27.52 -8.53
C ALA A 985 -32.85 -27.61 -9.87
N ARG A 986 -32.18 -26.54 -10.31
CA ARG A 986 -31.37 -26.51 -11.53
C ARG A 986 -30.04 -27.28 -11.39
N GLU A 987 -29.45 -27.30 -10.21
CA GLU A 987 -28.25 -28.09 -9.88
C GLU A 987 -28.57 -29.61 -9.89
N HIS A 988 -29.77 -30.02 -9.47
CA HIS A 988 -30.14 -31.43 -9.28
C HIS A 988 -31.03 -32.05 -10.38
N PHE A 989 -31.80 -31.26 -11.15
CA PHE A 989 -32.76 -31.76 -12.14
C PHE A 989 -32.53 -31.15 -13.53
N LYS A 990 -32.79 -31.95 -14.59
CA LYS A 990 -32.63 -31.51 -15.99
C LYS A 990 -33.69 -30.51 -16.46
N GLU A 991 -34.85 -30.52 -15.84
CA GLU A 991 -35.99 -29.66 -16.15
C GLU A 991 -36.45 -28.98 -14.85
N LEU A 992 -36.82 -27.70 -14.93
CA LEU A 992 -37.24 -26.94 -13.75
C LEU A 992 -38.64 -27.38 -13.29
N PRO A 993 -38.87 -27.48 -11.96
CA PRO A 993 -40.20 -27.73 -11.40
C PRO A 993 -41.28 -26.77 -11.92
N GLU A 994 -42.49 -27.30 -12.13
CA GLU A 994 -43.64 -26.61 -12.75
C GLU A 994 -43.96 -25.23 -12.14
N ILE A 995 -43.70 -25.03 -10.84
CA ILE A 995 -43.86 -23.75 -10.14
C ILE A 995 -42.98 -22.63 -10.71
N PHE A 996 -41.77 -22.95 -11.19
CA PHE A 996 -40.81 -21.98 -11.73
C PHE A 996 -40.98 -21.75 -13.24
N THR A 997 -41.78 -22.59 -13.92
CA THR A 997 -42.14 -22.44 -15.34
C THR A 997 -43.55 -21.88 -15.55
N ASP A 998 -44.35 -21.73 -14.49
CA ASP A 998 -45.69 -21.13 -14.57
C ASP A 998 -45.63 -19.63 -14.85
N GLU A 999 -46.54 -19.15 -15.71
CA GLU A 999 -46.57 -17.75 -16.17
C GLU A 999 -46.79 -16.75 -15.02
N THR A 1000 -47.34 -17.18 -13.88
CA THR A 1000 -47.44 -16.35 -12.67
C THR A 1000 -46.08 -16.12 -12.00
N TYR A 1001 -45.16 -17.09 -12.01
CA TYR A 1001 -43.80 -16.89 -11.49
C TYR A 1001 -42.95 -16.07 -12.46
N LEU A 1002 -43.09 -16.32 -13.77
CA LEU A 1002 -42.46 -15.49 -14.80
C LEU A 1002 -42.99 -14.05 -14.75
N THR A 1003 -44.28 -13.85 -14.47
CA THR A 1003 -44.88 -12.52 -14.26
C THR A 1003 -44.45 -11.90 -12.94
N SER A 1004 -44.36 -12.66 -11.84
CA SER A 1004 -44.03 -12.11 -10.52
C SER A 1004 -42.67 -11.42 -10.49
N ASN A 1005 -41.77 -11.76 -11.41
CA ASN A 1005 -40.40 -11.26 -11.44
C ASN A 1005 -40.16 -10.27 -12.60
N ARG A 1006 -41.20 -9.92 -13.37
CA ARG A 1006 -41.18 -8.81 -14.34
C ARG A 1006 -41.55 -7.51 -13.62
N PHE A 1007 -40.58 -6.89 -12.96
CA PHE A 1007 -40.78 -5.70 -12.12
C PHE A 1007 -41.00 -4.43 -12.96
N ILE A 1008 -42.25 -4.21 -13.38
CA ILE A 1008 -42.69 -3.03 -14.15
C ILE A 1008 -42.53 -1.73 -13.34
N LEU A 1009 -42.47 -1.80 -12.02
CA LEU A 1009 -42.08 -0.68 -11.16
C LEU A 1009 -40.94 -1.13 -10.24
N SER A 1010 -39.73 -0.63 -10.47
CA SER A 1010 -38.55 -0.92 -9.64
C SER A 1010 -38.18 0.30 -8.82
N THR A 1011 -38.04 0.14 -7.50
CA THR A 1011 -37.99 1.26 -6.56
C THR A 1011 -36.96 1.07 -5.46
N SER A 1012 -36.49 2.17 -4.87
CA SER A 1012 -35.57 2.14 -3.72
C SER A 1012 -35.54 3.49 -2.99
N GLN A 1013 -35.61 3.44 -1.67
CA GLN A 1013 -35.24 4.58 -0.83
C GLN A 1013 -33.71 4.70 -0.75
N VAL A 1014 -33.15 5.82 -1.20
CA VAL A 1014 -31.73 6.15 -1.07
C VAL A 1014 -31.61 7.46 -0.30
N PRO A 1015 -31.62 7.42 1.05
CA PRO A 1015 -31.63 8.61 1.88
C PRO A 1015 -30.22 9.22 2.00
N THR A 1016 -30.11 10.53 1.89
CA THR A 1016 -28.84 11.26 2.07
C THR A 1016 -28.95 12.34 3.16
N THR A 1017 -27.79 12.84 3.60
CA THR A 1017 -27.63 14.03 4.44
C THR A 1017 -27.02 15.20 3.67
N MET A 1018 -26.30 14.91 2.58
CA MET A 1018 -25.73 15.90 1.65
C MET A 1018 -26.65 16.14 0.44
N GLU A 1019 -26.47 17.26 -0.26
CA GLU A 1019 -27.22 17.68 -1.45
C GLU A 1019 -26.83 16.83 -2.69
N MET A 1020 -27.28 15.57 -2.68
CA MET A 1020 -27.09 14.57 -3.74
C MET A 1020 -28.23 13.53 -3.72
N PHE A 1021 -28.31 12.68 -4.74
CA PHE A 1021 -29.31 11.62 -4.85
C PHE A 1021 -28.85 10.54 -5.83
N CYS A 1022 -29.52 9.38 -5.83
CA CYS A 1022 -29.28 8.27 -6.75
C CYS A 1022 -30.40 8.17 -7.82
N CYS A 1023 -30.05 7.73 -9.02
CA CYS A 1023 -30.98 7.41 -10.10
C CYS A 1023 -30.51 6.21 -10.95
N TYR A 1024 -31.44 5.53 -11.62
CA TYR A 1024 -31.21 4.37 -12.49
C TYR A 1024 -32.36 4.20 -13.50
N GLY A 1025 -32.17 3.39 -14.54
CA GLY A 1025 -33.19 3.06 -15.54
C GLY A 1025 -34.20 1.98 -15.10
N PRO A 1026 -35.26 1.72 -15.89
CA PRO A 1026 -36.17 0.61 -15.63
C PRO A 1026 -35.52 -0.75 -15.88
N VAL A 1027 -35.92 -1.77 -15.11
CA VAL A 1027 -35.41 -3.15 -15.25
C VAL A 1027 -36.18 -3.99 -16.28
N VAL A 1028 -37.26 -3.46 -16.86
CA VAL A 1028 -38.01 -4.07 -17.99
C VAL A 1028 -38.41 -3.02 -19.02
N PRO A 1029 -38.52 -3.36 -20.33
CA PRO A 1029 -38.76 -2.37 -21.40
C PRO A 1029 -40.05 -1.55 -21.28
N ASN A 1030 -41.08 -2.09 -20.61
CA ASN A 1030 -42.35 -1.40 -20.35
C ASN A 1030 -42.50 -0.89 -18.90
N GLY A 1031 -41.38 -0.70 -18.19
CA GLY A 1031 -41.36 -0.36 -16.79
C GLY A 1031 -40.87 1.05 -16.46
N TYR A 1032 -40.75 1.29 -15.16
CA TYR A 1032 -40.20 2.49 -14.54
C TYR A 1032 -39.13 2.13 -13.50
N GLY A 1033 -38.06 2.93 -13.43
CA GLY A 1033 -37.22 3.05 -12.23
C GLY A 1033 -37.66 4.26 -11.42
N ALA A 1034 -37.79 4.12 -10.09
CA ALA A 1034 -38.23 5.20 -9.19
C ALA A 1034 -37.43 5.20 -7.88
N CYS A 1035 -36.30 5.93 -7.89
CA CYS A 1035 -35.49 6.16 -6.69
C CYS A 1035 -35.97 7.41 -5.94
N TYR A 1036 -35.96 7.37 -4.60
CA TYR A 1036 -36.44 8.50 -3.78
C TYR A 1036 -35.61 8.77 -2.52
N ASN A 1037 -35.55 10.04 -2.13
CA ASN A 1037 -34.77 10.54 -0.99
C ASN A 1037 -35.66 11.45 -0.10
N PRO A 1038 -36.11 10.97 1.08
CA PRO A 1038 -37.03 11.73 1.93
C PRO A 1038 -36.29 12.67 2.89
N GLN A 1039 -36.52 13.98 2.76
CA GLN A 1039 -35.97 15.02 3.62
C GLN A 1039 -37.00 15.57 4.63
N PRO A 1040 -36.61 16.41 5.63
CA PRO A 1040 -37.52 16.85 6.70
C PRO A 1040 -38.81 17.49 6.16
N GLU A 1041 -38.67 18.44 5.24
CA GLU A 1041 -39.76 19.26 4.70
C GLU A 1041 -40.04 19.06 3.19
N HIS A 1042 -39.25 18.24 2.49
CA HIS A 1042 -39.50 17.86 1.08
C HIS A 1042 -39.20 16.39 0.80
N LEU A 1043 -39.69 15.86 -0.32
CA LEU A 1043 -39.36 14.52 -0.83
C LEU A 1043 -38.79 14.64 -2.25
N LEU A 1044 -37.67 13.99 -2.55
CA LEU A 1044 -37.07 13.99 -3.89
C LEU A 1044 -37.32 12.67 -4.61
N PHE A 1045 -37.71 12.71 -5.88
CA PHE A 1045 -37.95 11.54 -6.74
C PHE A 1045 -37.18 11.63 -8.06
N CYS A 1046 -36.64 10.49 -8.49
CA CYS A 1046 -35.96 10.32 -9.77
C CYS A 1046 -36.64 9.17 -10.53
N ILE A 1047 -37.39 9.51 -11.58
CA ILE A 1047 -38.29 8.60 -12.28
C ILE A 1047 -37.84 8.42 -13.73
N SER A 1048 -37.43 7.20 -14.09
CA SER A 1048 -37.00 6.81 -15.44
C SER A 1048 -38.07 5.96 -16.14
N SER A 1049 -38.08 5.99 -17.48
CA SER A 1049 -38.93 5.17 -18.35
C SER A 1049 -38.32 5.12 -19.76
N PHE A 1050 -38.57 4.05 -20.51
CA PHE A 1050 -38.05 3.91 -21.88
C PHE A 1050 -38.98 4.60 -22.90
N LYS A 1051 -38.47 5.59 -23.64
CA LYS A 1051 -39.24 6.38 -24.63
C LYS A 1051 -39.87 5.55 -25.75
N GLU A 1052 -39.35 4.35 -25.99
CA GLU A 1052 -39.87 3.37 -26.96
C GLU A 1052 -41.21 2.77 -26.52
N CYS A 1053 -41.41 2.61 -25.21
CA CYS A 1053 -42.66 2.10 -24.67
C CYS A 1053 -43.71 3.23 -24.55
N LYS A 1054 -44.60 3.29 -25.54
CA LYS A 1054 -45.71 4.26 -25.64
C LYS A 1054 -46.70 4.22 -24.47
N GLU A 1055 -46.68 3.17 -23.64
CA GLU A 1055 -47.47 3.09 -22.40
C GLU A 1055 -46.83 3.89 -21.25
N THR A 1056 -45.50 4.05 -21.25
CA THR A 1056 -44.76 4.68 -20.15
C THR A 1056 -44.43 6.15 -20.41
N SER A 1057 -44.37 6.93 -19.33
CA SER A 1057 -43.93 8.33 -19.35
C SER A 1057 -43.53 8.78 -17.95
N SER A 1058 -42.27 9.15 -17.75
CA SER A 1058 -41.75 9.66 -16.48
C SER A 1058 -42.50 10.90 -16.00
N ASN A 1059 -42.79 11.85 -16.91
CA ASN A 1059 -43.48 13.09 -16.57
C ASN A 1059 -44.92 12.83 -16.12
N LEU A 1060 -45.60 11.86 -16.74
CA LEU A 1060 -46.95 11.45 -16.32
C LEU A 1060 -46.92 10.83 -14.92
N LEU A 1061 -45.97 9.94 -14.64
CA LEU A 1061 -45.87 9.28 -13.34
C LEU A 1061 -45.42 10.25 -12.25
N ALA A 1062 -44.47 11.15 -12.50
CA ALA A 1062 -44.05 12.19 -11.55
C ALA A 1062 -45.22 13.09 -11.12
N LYS A 1063 -46.04 13.55 -12.09
CA LYS A 1063 -47.26 14.30 -11.78
C LYS A 1063 -48.29 13.44 -11.02
N ALA A 1064 -48.45 12.17 -11.37
CA ALA A 1064 -49.34 11.28 -10.64
C ALA A 1064 -48.85 11.01 -9.20
N VAL A 1065 -47.55 11.05 -8.92
CA VAL A 1065 -46.96 11.00 -7.57
C VAL A 1065 -47.30 12.26 -6.79
N GLU A 1066 -47.14 13.46 -7.37
CA GLU A 1066 -47.56 14.73 -6.76
C GLU A 1066 -49.02 14.70 -6.32
N GLU A 1067 -49.92 14.38 -7.26
CA GLU A 1067 -51.36 14.30 -7.01
C GLU A 1067 -51.71 13.21 -5.98
N SER A 1068 -50.89 12.16 -5.85
CA SER A 1068 -51.11 11.08 -4.89
C SER A 1068 -50.70 11.49 -3.49
N LEU A 1069 -49.50 12.07 -3.34
CA LEU A 1069 -48.99 12.61 -2.08
C LEU A 1069 -49.88 13.75 -1.54
N LEU A 1070 -50.38 14.65 -2.41
CA LEU A 1070 -51.31 15.71 -2.02
C LEU A 1070 -52.64 15.14 -1.50
N VAL A 1071 -53.27 14.23 -2.25
CA VAL A 1071 -54.57 13.67 -1.86
C VAL A 1071 -54.46 12.76 -0.62
N MET A 1072 -53.33 12.06 -0.44
CA MET A 1072 -53.06 11.29 0.78
C MET A 1072 -52.85 12.19 2.01
N ARG A 1073 -52.16 13.33 1.87
CA ARG A 1073 -52.05 14.35 2.92
C ARG A 1073 -53.42 14.89 3.33
N ASP A 1074 -54.26 15.18 2.35
CA ASP A 1074 -55.58 15.76 2.59
C ASP A 1074 -56.54 14.75 3.25
N LEU A 1075 -56.42 13.46 2.91
CA LEU A 1075 -57.11 12.36 3.60
C LEU A 1075 -56.68 12.27 5.08
N CYS A 1076 -55.37 12.35 5.38
CA CYS A 1076 -54.87 12.42 6.75
C CYS A 1076 -55.43 13.63 7.52
N ASN A 1077 -55.32 14.83 6.94
CA ASN A 1077 -55.76 16.07 7.59
C ASN A 1077 -57.26 16.07 7.91
N LYS A 1078 -58.11 15.63 6.96
CA LYS A 1078 -59.56 15.50 7.17
C LYS A 1078 -59.87 14.57 8.34
N CYS A 1079 -59.37 13.34 8.32
CA CYS A 1079 -59.71 12.35 9.33
C CYS A 1079 -59.17 12.71 10.72
N SER A 1080 -57.97 13.30 10.82
CA SER A 1080 -57.43 13.82 12.07
C SER A 1080 -58.29 14.92 12.69
N SER A 1081 -58.94 15.77 11.88
CA SER A 1081 -59.88 16.79 12.37
C SER A 1081 -61.18 16.21 12.95
N ILE A 1082 -61.62 15.04 12.47
CA ILE A 1082 -62.84 14.37 12.95
C ILE A 1082 -62.62 13.78 14.34
N THR A 1083 -61.45 13.20 14.61
CA THR A 1083 -61.05 12.69 15.94
C THR A 1083 -60.86 13.78 17.00
N ALA A 1084 -60.84 15.07 16.63
CA ALA A 1084 -60.59 16.18 17.55
C ALA A 1084 -61.86 16.76 18.22
N LYS A 1085 -63.07 16.30 17.85
CA LYS A 1085 -64.32 16.71 18.51
C LYS A 1085 -64.81 15.65 19.50
N PRO A 1086 -64.94 15.96 20.80
CA PRO A 1086 -65.72 15.14 21.72
C PRO A 1086 -67.19 15.09 21.28
N PRO A 1087 -67.92 13.99 21.54
CA PRO A 1087 -69.36 13.99 21.37
C PRO A 1087 -69.99 15.00 22.33
N ALA A 1088 -70.81 15.91 21.80
CA ALA A 1088 -71.58 16.82 22.64
C ALA A 1088 -72.56 16.01 23.51
N LYS A 1089 -72.63 16.33 24.81
CA LYS A 1089 -73.65 15.74 25.69
C LYS A 1089 -75.03 16.13 25.18
N GLN A 1090 -75.90 15.14 24.99
CA GLN A 1090 -77.34 15.38 24.95
C GLN A 1090 -77.82 15.53 26.39
N ASP A 1091 -77.87 16.77 26.88
CA ASP A 1091 -78.53 17.06 28.16
C ASP A 1091 -80.06 16.93 27.97
N ALA A 1092 -80.57 15.74 28.28
CA ALA A 1092 -81.99 15.40 28.21
C ALA A 1092 -82.76 16.02 29.40
N THR A 1093 -82.90 17.34 29.40
CA THR A 1093 -83.73 18.05 30.39
C THR A 1093 -85.19 18.06 29.94
N THR A 1094 -86.03 17.41 30.74
CA THR A 1094 -87.44 17.07 30.48
C THR A 1094 -88.33 18.26 30.10
N GLN A 1095 -89.37 17.95 29.31
CA GLN A 1095 -90.53 18.82 29.08
C GLN A 1095 -91.10 19.41 30.39
N LEU A 1096 -91.51 20.67 30.36
CA LEU A 1096 -92.67 21.16 31.12
C LEU A 1096 -93.22 22.44 30.47
N GLN A 1097 -94.55 22.53 30.42
CA GLN A 1097 -95.35 23.72 30.11
C GLN A 1097 -95.11 24.42 28.75
N SER A 1098 -95.64 23.80 27.71
CA SER A 1098 -96.41 24.57 26.72
C SER A 1098 -97.74 24.99 27.35
N ASP A 1099 -97.86 26.23 27.86
CA ASP A 1099 -99.18 26.86 28.01
C ASP A 1099 -99.15 28.39 28.21
N HIS A 1100 -98.86 29.16 27.14
CA HIS A 1100 -99.73 30.28 26.75
C HIS A 1100 -99.33 31.03 25.46
N GLN A 1101 -100.37 31.33 24.68
CA GLN A 1101 -100.53 32.43 23.70
C GLN A 1101 -99.76 32.44 22.37
N ARG A 1102 -100.53 32.05 21.34
CA ARG A 1102 -100.49 32.45 19.91
C ARG A 1102 -99.49 31.77 18.99
#